data_AF-A0A7L4ZIS2-F1
#
_entry.id   AF-A0A7L4ZIS2-F1
#
_cell.length_a   1.000
_cell.length_b   1.000
_cell.length_c   1.000
_cell.angle_alpha   90.00
_cell.angle_beta   90.00
_cell.angle_gamma   90.00
#
_symmetry.space_group_name_H-M   'P 1'
#
loop_
_entity.id
_entity.type
_entity.pdbx_description
1 polymer ?
#
loop_
_entity_poly.entity_id
_entity_poly.type
_entity_poly.pdbx_seq_one_letter_code
_entity_poly.pdbx_strand_id
1 'polypeptide(L)'
;MTTLNTQFSTKYTTAPFSKINENDFIPAINTEIARTKEEINEITSNTNNPTFKNTIEALEYSGQQLDRVTSIFFNLNSAETNETIQKIAQEISPKLTDLSNDITLNKDLFERVKTVYEARETLTLTTEQKTLLDKKFKAFSRNGANLSEDKKETLRDIDKKLSKLGLTFGENVLAETNKYQLHLTDVSDVAGIPNGALEAAKAIAKSENKEGWIFTLDYPSYIPFMKYADNRELRQQMATAFGSKCFKNDELDNQANVLEIAKLRHQRANLLGYKTHAHFVLEERMAERPEKVISFLNELLEKAKPAAEREFEQLSNFAKKLDGIDELQSWDSSYYSEKLKQELFNLDDEKLKPYFKLENVIDGAFTVADKLFDLRFEQVFDIDTYHEDVKTYEVYDGQNNFVAVFYADFHPRKGKRNGAWMTSYKSQQRQNGKVERPHISIVCNFTKPTESKPSLLTFNEVTTLFHEFGHALHGMLADTTYPSLSGTSVFWDFVELPSQILENWCYEAEALAIFAKHYETGEVIPMEFIEKIKASATFLEGMATLRQLSFGLLDMSWHGIDPTAITDLKTHENAAFANTRLFPENPKTAMSTAFSHIFQGGYSSGYYSYKWAEVLDADAFEYFKENDIFSKEIASKFATHVLSKGGTEHPMILYKRFRGEAPKPDALLKRAGLLVE
;
A
#
# COMPACT_ATOMS: atom_id res chain seq x y z
N MET A 1 -30.90 -9.81 -14.54
CA MET A 1 -29.68 -8.97 -14.58
C MET A 1 -29.72 -8.07 -13.38
N THR A 2 -28.65 -8.05 -12.59
CA THR A 2 -28.51 -7.12 -11.45
C THR A 2 -27.96 -5.78 -11.95
N THR A 3 -27.99 -4.74 -11.10
CA THR A 3 -27.32 -3.45 -11.37
C THR A 3 -25.83 -3.62 -11.71
N LEU A 4 -25.19 -4.65 -11.14
CA LEU A 4 -23.76 -4.96 -11.34
C LEU A 4 -23.45 -5.60 -12.71
N ASN A 5 -24.43 -6.11 -13.45
CA ASN A 5 -24.20 -6.78 -14.75
C ASN A 5 -24.37 -5.88 -15.96
N THR A 6 -24.56 -4.58 -15.74
CA THR A 6 -24.80 -3.59 -16.80
C THR A 6 -23.89 -2.39 -16.59
N GLN A 7 -23.57 -1.68 -17.67
CA GLN A 7 -22.88 -0.41 -17.58
C GLN A 7 -23.71 0.57 -16.73
N PHE A 8 -23.07 1.20 -15.75
CA PHE A 8 -23.75 2.13 -14.86
C PHE A 8 -24.20 3.38 -15.60
N SER A 9 -25.47 3.78 -15.41
CA SER A 9 -26.08 4.98 -16.01
C SER A 9 -25.85 6.27 -15.20
N THR A 10 -25.10 6.17 -14.10
CA THR A 10 -24.69 7.27 -13.25
C THR A 10 -23.70 8.20 -13.96
N LYS A 11 -23.50 9.40 -13.39
CA LYS A 11 -22.51 10.36 -13.86
C LYS A 11 -21.13 9.70 -13.96
N TYR A 12 -20.45 9.89 -15.09
CA TYR A 12 -19.17 9.26 -15.45
C TYR A 12 -19.12 7.73 -15.34
N THR A 13 -20.26 7.04 -15.29
CA THR A 13 -20.37 5.60 -15.02
C THR A 13 -19.83 5.19 -13.63
N THR A 14 -19.99 6.07 -12.63
CA THR A 14 -19.63 5.82 -11.21
C THR A 14 -20.45 4.68 -10.60
N ALA A 15 -19.92 4.00 -9.57
CA ALA A 15 -20.65 2.90 -8.95
C ALA A 15 -21.87 3.45 -8.18
N PRO A 16 -23.09 2.93 -8.39
CA PRO A 16 -24.28 3.33 -7.63
C PRO A 16 -24.33 2.59 -6.29
N PHE A 17 -23.38 2.87 -5.39
CA PHE A 17 -23.19 2.15 -4.12
C PHE A 17 -24.47 1.96 -3.30
N SER A 18 -25.31 3.00 -3.17
CA SER A 18 -26.61 2.92 -2.46
C SER A 18 -27.61 1.94 -3.08
N LYS A 19 -27.42 1.53 -4.34
CA LYS A 19 -28.28 0.61 -5.08
C LYS A 19 -27.69 -0.81 -5.20
N ILE A 20 -26.49 -1.04 -4.68
CA ILE A 20 -25.84 -2.37 -4.70
C ILE A 20 -26.29 -3.13 -3.45
N ASN A 21 -26.96 -4.27 -3.63
CA ASN A 21 -27.19 -5.21 -2.54
C ASN A 21 -26.02 -6.20 -2.46
N GLU A 22 -25.55 -6.51 -1.25
CA GLU A 22 -24.45 -7.46 -1.05
C GLU A 22 -24.76 -8.84 -1.68
N ASN A 23 -26.01 -9.27 -1.63
CA ASN A 23 -26.44 -10.55 -2.21
C ASN A 23 -26.43 -10.57 -3.74
N ASP A 24 -26.30 -9.40 -4.40
CA ASP A 24 -26.20 -9.33 -5.87
C ASP A 24 -24.80 -9.70 -6.37
N PHE A 25 -23.76 -9.67 -5.51
CA PHE A 25 -22.39 -9.91 -5.94
C PHE A 25 -22.16 -11.32 -6.50
N ILE A 26 -22.59 -12.37 -5.79
CA ILE A 26 -22.39 -13.76 -6.25
C ILE A 26 -23.09 -14.00 -7.59
N PRO A 27 -24.40 -13.71 -7.75
CA PRO A 27 -25.06 -13.85 -9.05
C PRO A 27 -24.42 -13.01 -10.15
N ALA A 28 -24.02 -11.77 -9.84
CA ALA A 28 -23.40 -10.88 -10.81
C ALA A 28 -22.06 -11.42 -11.29
N ILE A 29 -21.18 -11.80 -10.37
CA ILE A 29 -19.85 -12.34 -10.66
C ILE A 29 -19.95 -13.66 -11.42
N ASN A 30 -20.85 -14.58 -11.04
CA ASN A 30 -21.06 -15.82 -11.80
C ASN A 30 -21.49 -15.54 -13.25
N THR A 31 -22.36 -14.54 -13.45
CA THR A 31 -22.79 -14.12 -14.80
C THR A 31 -21.63 -13.53 -15.61
N GLU A 32 -20.83 -12.64 -15.00
CA GLU A 32 -19.68 -12.03 -15.68
C GLU A 32 -18.54 -13.02 -15.92
N ILE A 33 -18.36 -14.03 -15.07
CA ILE A 33 -17.44 -15.15 -15.34
C ILE A 33 -17.89 -15.91 -16.58
N ALA A 34 -19.18 -16.21 -16.71
CA ALA A 34 -19.71 -16.90 -17.90
C ALA A 34 -19.50 -16.06 -19.17
N ARG A 35 -19.80 -14.76 -19.12
CA ARG A 35 -19.57 -13.83 -20.23
C ARG A 35 -18.10 -13.73 -20.62
N THR A 36 -17.20 -13.63 -19.63
CA THR A 36 -15.75 -13.60 -19.89
C THR A 36 -15.31 -14.89 -20.59
N LYS A 37 -15.84 -16.05 -20.20
CA LYS A 37 -15.56 -17.32 -20.90
C LYS A 37 -16.05 -17.31 -22.34
N GLU A 38 -17.20 -16.71 -22.62
CA GLU A 38 -17.71 -16.54 -23.98
C GLU A 38 -16.79 -15.64 -24.83
N GLU A 39 -16.36 -14.49 -24.31
CA GLU A 39 -15.40 -13.59 -24.98
C GLU A 39 -14.07 -14.30 -25.29
N ILE A 40 -13.57 -15.10 -24.35
CA ILE A 40 -12.37 -15.92 -24.57
C ILE A 40 -12.61 -16.98 -25.64
N ASN A 41 -13.78 -17.62 -25.66
CA ASN A 41 -14.14 -18.59 -26.70
C ASN A 41 -14.25 -17.94 -28.08
N GLU A 42 -14.71 -16.68 -28.18
CA GLU A 42 -14.70 -15.94 -29.44
C GLU A 42 -13.28 -15.72 -29.97
N ILE A 43 -12.32 -15.45 -29.08
CA ILE A 43 -10.90 -15.31 -29.46
C ILE A 43 -10.35 -16.65 -29.95
N THR A 44 -10.57 -17.73 -29.21
CA THR A 44 -10.01 -19.05 -29.54
C THR A 44 -10.65 -19.67 -30.78
N SER A 45 -11.95 -19.45 -31.01
CA SER A 45 -12.69 -19.97 -32.17
C SER A 45 -12.56 -19.14 -33.45
N ASN A 46 -11.90 -17.96 -33.39
CA ASN A 46 -11.70 -17.12 -34.56
C ASN A 46 -10.82 -17.81 -35.61
N THR A 47 -11.40 -18.13 -36.77
CA THR A 47 -10.72 -18.88 -37.85
C THR A 47 -9.72 -18.05 -38.65
N ASN A 48 -9.69 -16.72 -38.48
CA ASN A 48 -8.66 -15.89 -39.08
C ASN A 48 -7.30 -16.09 -38.38
N ASN A 49 -6.22 -15.90 -39.14
CA ASN A 49 -4.87 -15.92 -38.60
C ASN A 49 -4.75 -14.99 -37.36
N PRO A 50 -4.04 -15.40 -36.30
CA PRO A 50 -3.81 -14.58 -35.12
C PRO A 50 -3.10 -13.26 -35.49
N THR A 51 -3.61 -12.15 -34.97
CA THR A 51 -3.05 -10.81 -35.13
C THR A 51 -3.05 -10.12 -33.77
N PHE A 52 -2.33 -9.01 -33.65
CA PHE A 52 -2.39 -8.18 -32.45
C PHE A 52 -3.84 -7.82 -32.08
N LYS A 53 -4.64 -7.40 -33.06
CA LYS A 53 -6.02 -6.94 -32.84
C LYS A 53 -6.97 -8.07 -32.41
N ASN A 54 -7.03 -9.15 -33.16
CA ASN A 54 -8.00 -10.23 -32.92
C ASN A 54 -7.59 -11.23 -31.81
N THR A 55 -6.41 -11.05 -31.20
CA THR A 55 -5.91 -11.91 -30.12
C THR A 55 -5.49 -11.09 -28.90
N ILE A 56 -4.51 -10.20 -29.03
CA ILE A 56 -3.91 -9.49 -27.88
C ILE A 56 -4.83 -8.37 -27.38
N GLU A 57 -5.28 -7.52 -28.30
CA GLU A 57 -6.22 -6.43 -27.98
C GLU A 57 -7.60 -6.98 -27.60
N ALA A 58 -8.08 -8.03 -28.29
CA ALA A 58 -9.31 -8.71 -27.90
C ALA A 58 -9.24 -9.29 -26.47
N LEU A 59 -8.12 -9.92 -26.11
CA LEU A 59 -7.89 -10.44 -24.76
C LEU A 59 -7.76 -9.33 -23.71
N GLU A 60 -7.18 -8.18 -24.09
CA GLU A 60 -7.05 -7.02 -23.20
C GLU A 60 -8.39 -6.43 -22.78
N TYR A 61 -9.40 -6.52 -23.65
CA TYR A 61 -10.75 -6.01 -23.38
C TYR A 61 -11.74 -7.10 -22.97
N SER A 62 -11.29 -8.34 -22.73
CA SER A 62 -12.14 -9.39 -22.17
C SER A 62 -12.32 -9.18 -20.65
N GLY A 63 -13.52 -9.44 -20.14
CA GLY A 63 -13.82 -9.41 -18.71
C GLY A 63 -13.92 -8.02 -18.08
N GLN A 64 -13.99 -6.94 -18.85
CA GLN A 64 -14.00 -5.56 -18.30
C GLN A 64 -15.11 -5.32 -17.26
N GLN A 65 -16.30 -5.88 -17.47
CA GLN A 65 -17.39 -5.76 -16.50
C GLN A 65 -17.13 -6.61 -15.25
N LEU A 66 -16.49 -7.78 -15.38
CA LEU A 66 -16.06 -8.59 -14.23
C LEU A 66 -15.03 -7.81 -13.39
N ASP A 67 -14.04 -7.20 -14.03
CA ASP A 67 -13.03 -6.38 -13.37
C ASP A 67 -13.68 -5.21 -12.62
N ARG A 68 -14.66 -4.56 -13.24
CA ARG A 68 -15.43 -3.47 -12.63
C ARG A 68 -16.16 -3.92 -11.36
N VAL A 69 -16.89 -5.05 -11.42
CA VAL A 69 -17.67 -5.58 -10.29
C VAL A 69 -16.76 -6.05 -9.16
N THR A 70 -15.70 -6.79 -9.49
CA THR A 70 -14.75 -7.32 -8.52
C THR A 70 -13.93 -6.21 -7.85
N SER A 71 -13.55 -5.16 -8.58
CA SER A 71 -12.88 -3.98 -7.99
C SER A 71 -13.75 -3.28 -6.96
N ILE A 72 -15.05 -3.12 -7.23
CA ILE A 72 -16.02 -2.58 -6.26
C ILE A 72 -16.12 -3.50 -5.04
N PHE A 73 -16.29 -4.81 -5.27
CA PHE A 73 -16.42 -5.78 -4.20
C PHE A 73 -15.20 -5.81 -3.26
N PHE A 74 -13.99 -5.91 -3.81
CA PHE A 74 -12.77 -5.98 -3.00
C PHE A 74 -12.41 -4.64 -2.34
N ASN A 75 -12.86 -3.50 -2.90
CA ASN A 75 -12.82 -2.25 -2.16
C ASN A 75 -13.75 -2.33 -0.93
N LEU A 76 -15.01 -2.76 -1.08
CA LEU A 76 -15.89 -2.93 0.08
C LEU A 76 -15.29 -3.91 1.09
N ASN A 77 -14.74 -5.04 0.65
CA ASN A 77 -14.11 -6.00 1.56
C ASN A 77 -12.87 -5.45 2.30
N SER A 78 -12.25 -4.38 1.83
CA SER A 78 -11.10 -3.75 2.50
C SER A 78 -11.46 -2.48 3.28
N ALA A 79 -12.42 -1.71 2.80
CA ALA A 79 -12.79 -0.41 3.35
C ALA A 79 -14.07 -0.45 4.20
N GLU A 80 -15.01 -1.37 3.94
CA GLU A 80 -16.32 -1.45 4.58
C GLU A 80 -16.85 -2.90 4.63
N THR A 81 -16.06 -3.80 5.22
CA THR A 81 -16.40 -5.22 5.29
C THR A 81 -17.29 -5.57 6.47
N ASN A 82 -17.98 -6.69 6.35
CA ASN A 82 -18.79 -7.31 7.39
C ASN A 82 -18.82 -8.83 7.17
N GLU A 83 -19.52 -9.57 8.03
CA GLU A 83 -19.60 -11.03 7.92
C GLU A 83 -20.15 -11.53 6.58
N THR A 84 -21.11 -10.82 5.98
CA THR A 84 -21.71 -11.18 4.68
C THR A 84 -20.68 -10.99 3.56
N ILE A 85 -20.03 -9.83 3.50
CA ILE A 85 -18.99 -9.53 2.50
C ILE A 85 -17.81 -10.52 2.63
N GLN A 86 -17.35 -10.83 3.85
CA GLN A 86 -16.28 -11.82 4.06
C GLN A 86 -16.69 -13.22 3.57
N LYS A 87 -17.91 -13.67 3.87
CA LYS A 87 -18.44 -14.96 3.36
C LYS A 87 -18.51 -14.97 1.83
N ILE A 88 -18.96 -13.88 1.23
CA ILE A 88 -18.95 -13.74 -0.24
C ILE A 88 -17.52 -13.83 -0.76
N ALA A 89 -16.56 -13.14 -0.15
CA ALA A 89 -15.16 -13.12 -0.59
C ALA A 89 -14.56 -14.54 -0.61
N GLN A 90 -14.84 -15.34 0.42
CA GLN A 90 -14.45 -16.74 0.53
C GLN A 90 -15.09 -17.63 -0.54
N GLU A 91 -16.30 -17.32 -1.00
CA GLU A 91 -16.98 -18.05 -2.08
C GLU A 91 -16.48 -17.63 -3.46
N ILE A 92 -16.33 -16.33 -3.73
CA ILE A 92 -16.03 -15.82 -5.07
C ILE A 92 -14.54 -15.94 -5.41
N SER A 93 -13.63 -15.85 -4.44
CA SER A 93 -12.19 -15.84 -4.73
C SER A 93 -11.71 -17.11 -5.42
N PRO A 94 -12.09 -18.33 -4.97
CA PRO A 94 -11.77 -19.56 -5.70
C PRO A 94 -12.35 -19.59 -7.12
N LYS A 95 -13.54 -19.03 -7.35
CA LYS A 95 -14.16 -18.97 -8.68
C LYS A 95 -13.40 -18.04 -9.63
N LEU A 96 -12.94 -16.90 -9.12
CA LEU A 96 -12.10 -15.96 -9.87
C LEU A 96 -10.73 -16.55 -10.18
N THR A 97 -10.13 -17.26 -9.22
CA THR A 97 -8.91 -18.04 -9.44
C THR A 97 -9.10 -19.12 -10.50
N ASP A 98 -10.25 -19.80 -10.50
CA ASP A 98 -10.59 -20.79 -11.52
C ASP A 98 -10.68 -20.18 -12.91
N LEU A 99 -11.36 -19.03 -13.06
CA LEU A 99 -11.40 -18.31 -14.33
C LEU A 99 -10.00 -17.88 -14.79
N SER A 100 -9.19 -17.32 -13.89
CA SER A 100 -7.81 -16.92 -14.20
C SER A 100 -6.99 -18.11 -14.72
N ASN A 101 -7.13 -19.28 -14.10
CA ASN A 101 -6.50 -20.52 -14.54
C ASN A 101 -7.09 -21.03 -15.87
N ASP A 102 -8.41 -20.94 -16.06
CA ASP A 102 -9.08 -21.31 -17.30
C ASP A 102 -8.58 -20.48 -18.48
N ILE A 103 -8.25 -19.21 -18.27
CA ILE A 103 -7.67 -18.33 -19.30
C ILE A 103 -6.19 -18.66 -19.50
N THR A 104 -5.39 -18.63 -18.43
CA THR A 104 -3.93 -18.69 -18.49
C THR A 104 -3.41 -20.06 -18.95
N LEU A 105 -4.13 -21.13 -18.64
CA LEU A 105 -3.76 -22.51 -18.98
C LEU A 105 -4.43 -22.99 -20.29
N ASN A 106 -5.24 -22.15 -20.93
CA ASN A 106 -5.90 -22.44 -22.19
C ASN A 106 -4.87 -22.57 -23.32
N LYS A 107 -4.71 -23.80 -23.81
CA LYS A 107 -3.74 -24.13 -24.85
C LYS A 107 -4.01 -23.39 -26.17
N ASP A 108 -5.27 -23.33 -26.59
CA ASP A 108 -5.64 -22.74 -27.87
C ASP A 108 -5.44 -21.22 -27.84
N LEU A 109 -5.82 -20.58 -26.74
CA LEU A 109 -5.57 -19.16 -26.53
C LEU A 109 -4.07 -18.85 -26.49
N PHE A 110 -3.28 -19.66 -25.75
CA PHE A 110 -1.85 -19.46 -25.68
C PHE A 110 -1.17 -19.62 -27.04
N GLU A 111 -1.57 -20.60 -27.85
CA GLU A 111 -1.01 -20.80 -29.19
C GLU A 111 -1.27 -19.57 -30.09
N ARG A 112 -2.46 -18.96 -29.99
CA ARG A 112 -2.76 -17.70 -30.70
C ARG A 112 -1.87 -16.55 -30.21
N VAL A 113 -1.72 -16.38 -28.89
CA VAL A 113 -0.85 -15.33 -28.29
C VAL A 113 0.60 -15.54 -28.73
N LYS A 114 1.09 -16.78 -28.64
CA LYS A 114 2.44 -17.19 -29.04
C LYS A 114 2.70 -16.92 -30.52
N THR A 115 1.76 -17.24 -31.40
CA THR A 115 1.86 -16.95 -32.84
C THR A 115 2.11 -15.45 -33.10
N VAL A 116 1.36 -14.57 -32.42
CA VAL A 116 1.56 -13.12 -32.54
C VAL A 116 2.91 -12.69 -31.95
N TYR A 117 3.30 -13.27 -30.82
CA TYR A 117 4.56 -12.98 -30.14
C TYR A 117 5.79 -13.39 -30.96
N GLU A 118 5.75 -14.54 -31.63
CA GLU A 118 6.83 -15.00 -32.51
C GLU A 118 6.97 -14.13 -33.76
N ALA A 119 5.87 -13.55 -34.24
CA ALA A 119 5.87 -12.60 -35.36
C ALA A 119 6.28 -11.16 -34.98
N ARG A 120 6.49 -10.86 -33.68
CA ARG A 120 6.62 -9.48 -33.16
C ARG A 120 7.64 -8.60 -33.87
N GLU A 121 8.75 -9.16 -34.35
CA GLU A 121 9.83 -8.42 -35.05
C GLU A 121 9.41 -7.95 -36.45
N THR A 122 8.37 -8.56 -37.02
CA THR A 122 7.81 -8.21 -38.34
C THR A 122 6.59 -7.30 -38.25
N LEU A 123 6.00 -7.16 -37.06
CA LEU A 123 4.82 -6.33 -36.82
C LEU A 123 5.22 -4.87 -36.61
N THR A 124 4.48 -3.95 -37.22
CA THR A 124 4.60 -2.51 -36.92
C THR A 124 3.72 -2.17 -35.73
N LEU A 125 4.26 -2.37 -34.53
CA LEU A 125 3.59 -2.07 -33.25
C LEU A 125 4.17 -0.80 -32.62
N THR A 126 3.30 0.00 -31.99
CA THR A 126 3.73 1.08 -31.08
C THR A 126 4.45 0.51 -29.86
N THR A 127 5.21 1.33 -29.13
CA THR A 127 5.90 0.88 -27.91
C THR A 127 4.94 0.25 -26.90
N GLU A 128 3.80 0.90 -26.65
CA GLU A 128 2.78 0.39 -25.76
C GLU A 128 2.21 -0.97 -26.22
N GLN A 129 1.97 -1.15 -27.52
CA GLN A 129 1.53 -2.43 -28.08
C GLN A 129 2.59 -3.53 -27.94
N LYS A 130 3.88 -3.21 -28.13
CA LYS A 130 4.98 -4.16 -27.91
C LYS A 130 5.02 -4.61 -26.45
N THR A 131 4.88 -3.67 -25.52
CA THR A 131 4.84 -3.97 -24.08
C THR A 131 3.62 -4.81 -23.72
N LEU A 132 2.44 -4.50 -24.26
CA LEU A 132 1.25 -5.32 -24.04
C LEU A 132 1.46 -6.75 -24.54
N LEU A 133 2.00 -6.91 -25.76
CA LEU A 133 2.28 -8.21 -26.35
C LEU A 133 3.27 -9.03 -25.48
N ASP A 134 4.35 -8.40 -25.01
CA ASP A 134 5.32 -9.04 -24.10
C ASP A 134 4.65 -9.46 -22.79
N LYS A 135 3.92 -8.56 -22.13
CA LYS A 135 3.23 -8.85 -20.86
C LYS A 135 2.20 -9.96 -21.03
N LYS A 136 1.38 -9.93 -22.09
CA LYS A 136 0.39 -10.99 -22.36
C LYS A 136 1.07 -12.32 -22.64
N PHE A 137 2.13 -12.36 -23.44
CA PHE A 137 2.86 -13.61 -23.67
C PHE A 137 3.46 -14.18 -22.36
N LYS A 138 4.12 -13.34 -21.57
CA LYS A 138 4.69 -13.72 -20.27
C LYS A 138 3.65 -14.16 -19.25
N ALA A 139 2.48 -13.52 -19.24
CA ALA A 139 1.36 -13.87 -18.37
C ALA A 139 0.96 -15.35 -18.56
N PHE A 140 1.07 -15.90 -19.77
CA PHE A 140 0.83 -17.32 -20.03
C PHE A 140 2.07 -18.17 -19.80
N SER A 141 3.19 -17.81 -20.44
CA SER A 141 4.37 -18.67 -20.50
C SER A 141 4.98 -18.94 -19.12
N ARG A 142 4.89 -17.97 -18.21
CA ARG A 142 5.39 -18.06 -16.83
C ARG A 142 4.38 -18.61 -15.83
N ASN A 143 3.10 -18.71 -16.20
CA ASN A 143 2.03 -19.18 -15.31
C ASN A 143 1.40 -20.48 -15.83
N GLY A 144 2.22 -21.35 -16.40
CA GLY A 144 1.86 -22.75 -16.58
C GLY A 144 1.23 -23.13 -17.91
N ALA A 145 1.10 -22.20 -18.87
CA ALA A 145 0.57 -22.52 -20.20
C ALA A 145 1.37 -23.65 -20.91
N ASN A 146 2.68 -23.74 -20.62
CA ASN A 146 3.59 -24.75 -21.16
C ASN A 146 3.65 -26.05 -20.34
N LEU A 147 2.90 -26.17 -19.24
CA LEU A 147 2.91 -27.38 -18.41
C LEU A 147 2.13 -28.52 -19.07
N SER A 148 2.45 -29.75 -18.67
CA SER A 148 1.61 -30.92 -18.94
C SER A 148 0.29 -30.82 -18.15
N GLU A 149 -0.76 -31.50 -18.62
CA GLU A 149 -2.10 -31.39 -18.02
C GLU A 149 -2.14 -31.81 -16.53
N ASP A 150 -1.39 -32.83 -16.13
CA ASP A 150 -1.25 -33.23 -14.72
C ASP A 150 -0.64 -32.11 -13.83
N LYS A 151 0.34 -31.39 -14.38
CA LYS A 151 0.98 -30.25 -13.70
C LYS A 151 0.08 -29.02 -13.69
N LYS A 152 -0.74 -28.81 -14.72
CA LYS A 152 -1.76 -27.75 -14.73
C LYS A 152 -2.79 -27.94 -13.62
N GLU A 153 -3.27 -29.17 -13.41
CA GLU A 153 -4.19 -29.47 -12.29
C GLU A 153 -3.54 -29.22 -10.93
N THR A 154 -2.26 -29.56 -10.78
CA THR A 154 -1.50 -29.25 -9.56
C THR A 154 -1.39 -27.75 -9.33
N LEU A 155 -1.08 -26.98 -10.38
CA LEU A 155 -1.01 -25.52 -10.31
C LEU A 155 -2.36 -24.91 -9.91
N ARG A 156 -3.46 -25.40 -10.48
CA ARG A 156 -4.84 -24.97 -10.15
C ARG A 156 -5.15 -25.15 -8.67
N ASP A 157 -4.84 -26.32 -8.11
CA ASP A 157 -5.09 -26.61 -6.69
C ASP A 157 -4.26 -25.69 -5.78
N ILE A 158 -2.98 -25.46 -6.12
CA ILE A 158 -2.11 -24.54 -5.38
C ILE A 158 -2.68 -23.11 -5.41
N ASP A 159 -3.05 -22.61 -6.58
CA ASP A 159 -3.55 -21.25 -6.75
C ASP A 159 -4.86 -21.03 -5.97
N LYS A 160 -5.78 -22.00 -6.00
CA LYS A 160 -7.03 -21.95 -5.20
C LYS A 160 -6.74 -21.89 -3.71
N LYS A 161 -5.83 -22.74 -3.22
CA LYS A 161 -5.45 -22.77 -1.79
C LYS A 161 -4.82 -21.45 -1.35
N LEU A 162 -3.88 -20.91 -2.15
CA LEU A 162 -3.25 -19.61 -1.88
C LEU A 162 -4.28 -18.48 -1.81
N SER A 163 -5.26 -18.44 -2.72
CA SER A 163 -6.32 -17.42 -2.72
C SER A 163 -7.13 -17.42 -1.41
N LYS A 164 -7.49 -18.62 -0.93
CA LYS A 164 -8.27 -18.80 0.29
C LYS A 164 -7.46 -18.45 1.55
N LEU A 165 -6.23 -18.94 1.62
CA LEU A 165 -5.34 -18.69 2.75
C LEU A 165 -5.03 -17.20 2.92
N GLY A 166 -4.84 -16.47 1.81
CA GLY A 166 -4.64 -15.01 1.85
C GLY A 166 -5.83 -14.26 2.44
N LEU A 167 -7.07 -14.64 2.07
CA LEU A 167 -8.27 -14.06 2.67
C LEU A 167 -8.38 -14.38 4.16
N THR A 168 -8.25 -15.64 4.54
CA THR A 168 -8.32 -16.07 5.93
C THR A 168 -7.27 -15.38 6.80
N PHE A 169 -6.05 -15.23 6.30
CA PHE A 169 -4.99 -14.49 6.99
C PHE A 169 -5.44 -13.07 7.36
N GLY A 170 -6.02 -12.35 6.40
CA GLY A 170 -6.47 -10.97 6.58
C GLY A 170 -7.69 -10.83 7.47
N GLU A 171 -8.67 -11.72 7.31
CA GLU A 171 -9.86 -11.81 8.18
C GLU A 171 -9.46 -12.02 9.63
N ASN A 172 -8.52 -12.93 9.89
CA ASN A 172 -7.97 -13.18 11.22
C ASN A 172 -7.30 -11.94 11.81
N VAL A 173 -6.49 -11.22 11.03
CA VAL A 173 -5.81 -9.99 11.49
C VAL A 173 -6.83 -8.89 11.86
N LEU A 174 -7.87 -8.71 11.05
CA LEU A 174 -8.93 -7.74 11.33
C LEU A 174 -9.73 -8.15 12.57
N ALA A 175 -10.12 -9.42 12.68
CA ALA A 175 -10.84 -9.96 13.84
C ALA A 175 -10.03 -9.80 15.13
N GLU A 176 -8.73 -10.12 15.10
CA GLU A 176 -7.84 -10.00 16.25
C GLU A 176 -7.66 -8.54 16.70
N THR A 177 -7.56 -7.62 15.73
CA THR A 177 -7.50 -6.17 16.00
C THR A 177 -8.79 -5.70 16.68
N ASN A 178 -9.95 -6.09 16.12
CA ASN A 178 -11.26 -5.69 16.64
C ASN A 178 -11.61 -6.33 18.00
N LYS A 179 -11.07 -7.53 18.30
CA LYS A 179 -11.32 -8.29 19.54
C LYS A 179 -10.67 -7.63 20.76
N TYR A 180 -9.57 -6.91 20.59
CA TYR A 180 -8.82 -6.33 21.70
C TYR A 180 -9.40 -4.99 22.16
N GLN A 181 -9.69 -4.89 23.46
CA GLN A 181 -10.06 -3.64 24.13
C GLN A 181 -9.30 -3.56 25.46
N LEU A 182 -8.49 -2.51 25.64
CA LEU A 182 -7.95 -2.15 26.93
C LEU A 182 -8.92 -1.16 27.60
N HIS A 183 -9.77 -1.67 28.48
CA HIS A 183 -10.76 -0.86 29.20
C HIS A 183 -10.19 -0.39 30.54
N LEU A 184 -10.06 0.93 30.70
CA LEU A 184 -9.50 1.58 31.88
C LEU A 184 -10.59 2.45 32.54
N THR A 185 -10.64 2.42 33.87
CA THR A 185 -11.60 3.21 34.67
C THR A 185 -10.91 4.06 35.74
N ASP A 186 -9.68 3.73 36.13
CA ASP A 186 -8.87 4.55 37.02
C ASP A 186 -8.22 5.71 36.26
N VAL A 187 -8.24 6.90 36.86
CA VAL A 187 -7.63 8.10 36.31
C VAL A 187 -6.10 7.99 36.30
N SER A 188 -5.50 7.26 37.25
CA SER A 188 -4.03 7.11 37.28
C SER A 188 -3.50 6.28 36.10
N ASP A 189 -4.31 5.38 35.55
CA ASP A 189 -3.92 4.50 34.44
C ASP A 189 -3.85 5.24 33.09
N VAL A 190 -4.44 6.42 33.01
CA VAL A 190 -4.46 7.25 31.81
C VAL A 190 -3.56 8.49 31.92
N ALA A 191 -2.70 8.54 32.95
CA ALA A 191 -1.73 9.61 33.13
C ALA A 191 -0.77 9.72 31.93
N GLY A 192 -0.45 10.97 31.56
CA GLY A 192 0.41 11.32 30.43
C GLY A 192 -0.28 11.33 29.06
N ILE A 193 -1.37 10.56 28.88
CA ILE A 193 -2.08 10.46 27.61
C ILE A 193 -2.75 11.81 27.24
N PRO A 194 -2.54 12.34 26.01
CA PRO A 194 -3.10 13.63 25.61
C PRO A 194 -4.63 13.65 25.59
N ASN A 195 -5.22 14.80 25.92
CA ASN A 195 -6.68 14.98 26.01
C ASN A 195 -7.43 14.53 24.75
N GLY A 196 -6.89 14.78 23.55
CA GLY A 196 -7.54 14.32 22.31
C GLY A 196 -7.65 12.81 22.20
N ALA A 197 -6.62 12.07 22.63
CA ALA A 197 -6.65 10.61 22.67
C ALA A 197 -7.59 10.09 23.78
N LEU A 198 -7.66 10.79 24.92
CA LEU A 198 -8.63 10.47 25.98
C LEU A 198 -10.07 10.69 25.54
N GLU A 199 -10.37 11.79 24.84
CA GLU A 199 -11.70 12.03 24.27
C GLU A 199 -12.10 10.95 23.27
N ALA A 200 -11.17 10.56 22.38
CA ALA A 200 -11.41 9.47 21.43
C ALA A 200 -11.67 8.13 22.15
N ALA A 201 -10.85 7.76 23.14
CA ALA A 201 -11.03 6.53 23.91
C ALA A 201 -12.33 6.54 24.74
N LYS A 202 -12.75 7.71 25.24
CA LYS A 202 -14.03 7.89 25.94
C LYS A 202 -15.22 7.78 24.99
N ALA A 203 -15.10 8.29 23.76
CA ALA A 203 -16.13 8.13 22.73
C ALA A 203 -16.35 6.64 22.39
N ILE A 204 -15.27 5.86 22.29
CA ILE A 204 -15.34 4.40 22.10
C ILE A 204 -16.03 3.72 23.29
N ALA A 205 -15.64 4.09 24.53
CA ALA A 205 -16.30 3.56 25.73
C ALA A 205 -17.81 3.85 25.72
N LYS A 206 -18.20 5.08 25.38
CA LYS A 206 -19.60 5.50 25.25
C LYS A 206 -20.35 4.73 24.16
N SER A 207 -19.75 4.49 22.99
CA SER A 207 -20.38 3.69 21.92
C SER A 207 -20.59 2.23 22.31
N GLU A 208 -19.76 1.71 23.21
CA GLU A 208 -19.85 0.36 23.76
C GLU A 208 -20.68 0.30 25.07
N ASN A 209 -21.32 1.39 25.47
CA ASN A 209 -22.07 1.53 26.73
C ASN A 209 -21.25 1.20 27.99
N LYS A 210 -19.97 1.57 28.00
CA LYS A 210 -19.04 1.41 29.14
C LYS A 210 -18.57 2.77 29.65
N GLU A 211 -18.27 2.86 30.94
CA GLU A 211 -17.64 4.03 31.56
C GLU A 211 -16.12 4.05 31.31
N GLY A 212 -15.45 5.17 31.58
CA GLY A 212 -13.99 5.29 31.46
C GLY A 212 -13.50 5.42 30.01
N TRP A 213 -12.43 4.71 29.68
CA TRP A 213 -11.72 4.80 28.40
C TRP A 213 -11.47 3.42 27.80
N ILE A 214 -11.65 3.29 26.50
CA ILE A 214 -11.28 2.08 25.75
C ILE A 214 -10.21 2.43 24.73
N PHE A 215 -9.06 1.78 24.84
CA PHE A 215 -8.00 1.83 23.84
C PHE A 215 -8.00 0.54 23.01
N THR A 216 -7.93 0.69 21.69
CA THR A 216 -7.89 -0.40 20.70
C THR A 216 -6.49 -0.52 20.07
N LEU A 217 -6.32 -1.54 19.22
CA LEU A 217 -5.10 -1.76 18.43
C LEU A 217 -5.05 -0.97 17.12
N ASP A 218 -6.06 -0.16 16.82
CA ASP A 218 -6.03 0.74 15.67
C ASP A 218 -4.95 1.81 15.86
N TYR A 219 -4.23 2.16 14.80
CA TYR A 219 -3.08 3.05 14.89
C TYR A 219 -3.36 4.38 15.62
N PRO A 220 -4.49 5.09 15.36
CA PRO A 220 -4.82 6.33 16.09
C PRO A 220 -5.07 6.16 17.60
N SER A 221 -5.34 4.93 18.06
CA SER A 221 -5.45 4.61 19.49
C SER A 221 -4.10 4.11 20.04
N TYR A 222 -3.50 3.14 19.34
CA TYR A 222 -2.26 2.47 19.76
C TYR A 222 -1.07 3.44 19.86
N ILE A 223 -0.84 4.28 18.84
CA ILE A 223 0.36 5.12 18.79
C ILE A 223 0.40 6.17 19.90
N PRO A 224 -0.66 6.97 20.14
CA PRO A 224 -0.67 7.91 21.27
C PRO A 224 -0.52 7.21 22.61
N PHE A 225 -1.13 6.04 22.79
CA PHE A 225 -0.98 5.25 24.01
C PHE A 225 0.49 4.87 24.25
N MET A 226 1.16 4.33 23.24
CA MET A 226 2.56 3.90 23.34
C MET A 226 3.56 5.05 23.50
N LYS A 227 3.22 6.25 23.00
CA LYS A 227 4.06 7.45 23.12
C LYS A 227 3.94 8.15 24.47
N TYR A 228 2.74 8.16 25.06
CA TYR A 228 2.44 9.11 26.14
C TYR A 228 1.94 8.47 27.44
N ALA A 229 1.47 7.22 27.45
CA ALA A 229 0.99 6.60 28.69
C ALA A 229 2.16 6.42 29.68
N ASP A 230 2.08 7.04 30.86
CA ASP A 230 3.14 7.00 31.88
C ASP A 230 3.31 5.59 32.46
N ASN A 231 2.20 4.83 32.57
CA ASN A 231 2.18 3.48 33.11
C ASN A 231 2.89 2.48 32.16
N ARG A 232 4.12 2.09 32.53
CA ARG A 232 4.96 1.16 31.76
C ARG A 232 4.36 -0.23 31.62
N GLU A 233 3.64 -0.74 32.62
CA GLU A 233 3.02 -2.06 32.57
C GLU A 233 1.91 -2.10 31.52
N LEU A 234 1.11 -1.03 31.45
CA LEU A 234 0.08 -0.91 30.43
C LEU A 234 0.68 -0.76 29.02
N ARG A 235 1.80 -0.03 28.86
CA ARG A 235 2.55 -0.01 27.59
C ARG A 235 3.02 -1.41 27.20
N GLN A 236 3.55 -2.19 28.14
CA GLN A 236 3.95 -3.58 27.90
C GLN A 236 2.76 -4.45 27.48
N GLN A 237 1.62 -4.32 28.14
CA GLN A 237 0.39 -5.04 27.80
C GLN A 237 -0.09 -4.70 26.38
N MET A 238 -0.14 -3.40 26.03
CA MET A 238 -0.55 -2.91 24.73
C MET A 238 0.39 -3.36 23.61
N ALA A 239 1.71 -3.20 23.80
CA ALA A 239 2.72 -3.64 22.83
C ALA A 239 2.71 -5.16 22.62
N THR A 240 2.53 -5.94 23.70
CA THR A 240 2.44 -7.41 23.61
C THR A 240 1.16 -7.81 22.88
N ALA A 241 0.02 -7.15 23.14
CA ALA A 241 -1.22 -7.41 22.42
C ALA A 241 -1.08 -7.12 20.93
N PHE A 242 -0.47 -5.99 20.56
CA PHE A 242 -0.22 -5.64 19.16
C PHE A 242 0.76 -6.61 18.47
N GLY A 243 1.86 -6.96 19.14
CA GLY A 243 2.89 -7.86 18.60
C GLY A 243 2.50 -9.34 18.60
N SER A 244 1.47 -9.74 19.34
CA SER A 244 0.95 -11.12 19.39
C SER A 244 -0.25 -11.35 18.47
N LYS A 245 -0.59 -10.40 17.61
CA LYS A 245 -1.71 -10.55 16.67
C LYS A 245 -1.54 -11.84 15.86
N CYS A 246 -2.55 -12.69 15.92
CA CYS A 246 -2.61 -13.98 15.25
C CYS A 246 -1.46 -14.95 15.61
N PHE A 247 -0.89 -14.82 16.81
CA PHE A 247 0.20 -15.66 17.34
C PHE A 247 -0.13 -16.12 18.77
N LYS A 248 -1.27 -16.81 18.94
CA LYS A 248 -1.86 -17.14 20.25
C LYS A 248 -2.27 -18.62 20.40
N ASN A 249 -2.07 -19.42 19.35
CA ASN A 249 -2.53 -20.81 19.25
C ASN A 249 -4.05 -20.95 19.51
N ASP A 250 -4.83 -19.98 19.04
CA ASP A 250 -6.30 -19.98 19.08
C ASP A 250 -6.89 -19.99 17.66
N GLU A 251 -8.20 -19.74 17.54
CA GLU A 251 -8.92 -19.78 16.26
C GLU A 251 -8.48 -18.71 15.24
N LEU A 252 -7.82 -17.63 15.69
CA LEU A 252 -7.35 -16.53 14.85
C LEU A 252 -5.85 -16.62 14.57
N ASP A 253 -5.21 -17.74 14.94
CA ASP A 253 -3.78 -17.95 14.75
C ASP A 253 -3.41 -18.11 13.26
N ASN A 254 -2.36 -17.41 12.83
CA ASN A 254 -1.88 -17.41 11.45
C ASN A 254 -0.57 -18.17 11.24
N GLN A 255 0.00 -18.82 12.25
CA GLN A 255 1.27 -19.55 12.11
C GLN A 255 1.18 -20.64 11.04
N ALA A 256 0.13 -21.47 11.11
CA ALA A 256 -0.11 -22.51 10.10
C ALA A 256 -0.36 -21.91 8.71
N ASN A 257 -1.09 -20.80 8.63
CA ASN A 257 -1.36 -20.10 7.37
C ASN A 257 -0.06 -19.58 6.75
N VAL A 258 0.84 -18.95 7.52
CA VAL A 258 2.14 -18.45 7.06
C VAL A 258 3.00 -19.59 6.49
N LEU A 259 3.15 -20.67 7.26
CA LEU A 259 3.96 -21.83 6.85
C LEU A 259 3.42 -22.46 5.57
N GLU A 260 2.10 -22.62 5.46
CA GLU A 260 1.46 -23.20 4.28
C GLU A 260 1.54 -22.28 3.06
N ILE A 261 1.31 -20.97 3.22
CA ILE A 261 1.47 -19.99 2.13
C ILE A 261 2.90 -20.01 1.59
N ALA A 262 3.91 -20.00 2.45
CA ALA A 262 5.32 -20.04 2.03
C ALA A 262 5.63 -21.33 1.25
N LYS A 263 5.18 -22.49 1.75
CA LYS A 263 5.35 -23.79 1.07
C LYS A 263 4.66 -23.84 -0.28
N LEU A 264 3.39 -23.44 -0.35
CA LEU A 264 2.62 -23.43 -1.60
C LEU A 264 3.24 -22.47 -2.63
N ARG A 265 3.70 -21.29 -2.22
CA ARG A 265 4.43 -20.36 -3.10
C ARG A 265 5.72 -20.97 -3.65
N HIS A 266 6.49 -21.65 -2.80
CA HIS A 266 7.71 -22.35 -3.23
C HIS A 266 7.38 -23.50 -4.21
N GLN A 267 6.39 -24.33 -3.91
CA GLN A 267 5.91 -25.40 -4.78
C GLN A 267 5.44 -24.87 -6.13
N ARG A 268 4.66 -23.78 -6.12
CA ARG A 268 4.21 -23.09 -7.33
C ARG A 268 5.39 -22.65 -8.19
N ALA A 269 6.38 -22.00 -7.58
CA ALA A 269 7.56 -21.52 -8.30
C ALA A 269 8.36 -22.67 -8.93
N ASN A 270 8.62 -23.73 -8.17
CA ASN A 270 9.32 -24.93 -8.67
C ASN A 270 8.55 -25.62 -9.80
N LEU A 271 7.23 -25.73 -9.68
CA LEU A 271 6.37 -26.29 -10.72
C LEU A 271 6.49 -25.51 -12.03
N LEU A 272 6.66 -24.19 -11.93
CA LEU A 272 6.85 -23.26 -13.04
C LEU A 272 8.32 -23.15 -13.51
N GLY A 273 9.25 -23.90 -12.91
CA GLY A 273 10.66 -23.95 -13.30
C GLY A 273 11.57 -22.90 -12.64
N TYR A 274 11.08 -22.18 -11.64
CA TYR A 274 11.85 -21.20 -10.87
C TYR A 274 12.38 -21.82 -9.58
N LYS A 275 13.56 -21.39 -9.13
CA LYS A 275 14.22 -21.91 -7.92
C LYS A 275 13.46 -21.61 -6.62
N THR A 276 12.85 -20.42 -6.52
CA THR A 276 12.06 -20.00 -5.35
C THR A 276 10.98 -19.01 -5.78
N HIS A 277 10.04 -18.71 -4.88
CA HIS A 277 9.01 -17.68 -5.11
C HIS A 277 9.62 -16.32 -5.47
N ALA A 278 10.70 -15.92 -4.80
CA ALA A 278 11.39 -14.68 -5.13
C ALA A 278 11.98 -14.65 -6.54
N HIS A 279 12.52 -15.77 -7.06
CA HIS A 279 12.98 -15.83 -8.45
C HIS A 279 11.82 -15.66 -9.44
N PHE A 280 10.65 -16.25 -9.15
CA PHE A 280 9.45 -16.09 -9.97
C PHE A 280 8.94 -14.65 -9.95
N VAL A 281 8.85 -14.01 -8.77
CA VAL A 281 8.31 -12.65 -8.65
C VAL A 281 9.27 -11.61 -9.25
N LEU A 282 10.55 -11.70 -8.93
CA LEU A 282 11.52 -10.66 -9.23
C LEU A 282 11.86 -10.56 -10.73
N GLU A 283 11.62 -11.59 -11.54
CA GLU A 283 11.86 -11.54 -12.98
C GLU A 283 10.99 -10.45 -13.69
N GLU A 284 9.84 -10.04 -13.13
CA GLU A 284 9.10 -8.84 -13.58
C GLU A 284 9.23 -7.65 -12.58
N ARG A 285 10.44 -7.42 -12.07
CA ARG A 285 10.80 -6.28 -11.21
C ARG A 285 12.12 -5.68 -11.70
N MET A 286 12.39 -4.43 -11.37
CA MET A 286 13.66 -3.76 -11.69
C MET A 286 14.86 -4.44 -10.99
N ALA A 287 14.61 -5.10 -9.85
CA ALA A 287 15.64 -5.86 -9.16
C ALA A 287 15.98 -7.20 -9.86
N GLU A 288 15.09 -7.75 -10.69
CA GLU A 288 15.26 -8.95 -11.53
C GLU A 288 15.48 -10.29 -10.78
N ARG A 289 16.19 -10.30 -9.65
CA ARG A 289 16.60 -11.51 -8.92
C ARG A 289 16.84 -11.27 -7.43
N PRO A 290 16.65 -12.29 -6.57
CA PRO A 290 16.74 -12.13 -5.11
C PRO A 290 18.15 -11.76 -4.63
N GLU A 291 19.21 -12.18 -5.34
CA GLU A 291 20.59 -11.83 -4.98
C GLU A 291 20.83 -10.33 -5.02
N LYS A 292 20.22 -9.62 -5.99
CA LYS A 292 20.35 -8.16 -6.12
C LYS A 292 19.61 -7.45 -4.99
N VAL A 293 18.44 -7.97 -4.60
CA VAL A 293 17.66 -7.46 -3.46
C VAL A 293 18.43 -7.66 -2.15
N ILE A 294 18.98 -8.84 -1.92
CA ILE A 294 19.76 -9.15 -0.71
C ILE A 294 21.04 -8.29 -0.64
N SER A 295 21.75 -8.10 -1.76
CA SER A 295 22.91 -7.20 -1.83
C SER A 295 22.51 -5.78 -1.46
N PHE A 296 21.46 -5.24 -2.10
CA PHE A 296 20.95 -3.90 -1.86
C PHE A 296 20.57 -3.68 -0.38
N LEU A 297 19.81 -4.59 0.22
CA LEU A 297 19.40 -4.49 1.62
C LEU A 297 20.59 -4.57 2.57
N ASN A 298 21.58 -5.43 2.29
CA ASN A 298 22.78 -5.55 3.11
C ASN A 298 23.71 -4.34 2.97
N GLU A 299 23.86 -3.76 1.78
CA GLU A 299 24.63 -2.53 1.57
C GLU A 299 24.05 -1.36 2.38
N LEU A 300 22.72 -1.20 2.38
CA LEU A 300 22.06 -0.21 3.23
C LEU A 300 22.21 -0.55 4.72
N LEU A 301 22.14 -1.83 5.08
CA LEU A 301 22.31 -2.29 6.46
C LEU A 301 23.69 -1.95 7.02
N GLU A 302 24.75 -2.12 6.22
CA GLU A 302 26.12 -1.77 6.60
C GLU A 302 26.26 -0.28 6.95
N LYS A 303 25.50 0.60 6.29
CA LYS A 303 25.50 2.05 6.56
C LYS A 303 24.60 2.44 7.72
N ALA A 304 23.41 1.84 7.81
CA ALA A 304 22.40 2.21 8.79
C ALA A 304 22.68 1.64 10.18
N LYS A 305 23.22 0.41 10.27
CA LYS A 305 23.39 -0.29 11.55
C LYS A 305 24.26 0.46 12.57
N PRO A 306 25.43 1.02 12.22
CA PRO A 306 26.22 1.80 13.18
C PRO A 306 25.47 3.04 13.70
N ALA A 307 24.63 3.68 12.89
CA ALA A 307 23.79 4.79 13.35
C ALA A 307 22.70 4.30 14.31
N ALA A 308 22.00 3.23 13.94
CA ALA A 308 20.95 2.61 14.75
C ALA A 308 21.46 2.17 16.13
N GLU A 309 22.66 1.59 16.21
CA GLU A 309 23.27 1.16 17.48
C GLU A 309 23.60 2.37 18.38
N ARG A 310 24.17 3.45 17.83
CA ARG A 310 24.43 4.69 18.59
C ARG A 310 23.14 5.34 19.10
N GLU A 311 22.13 5.42 18.23
CA GLU A 311 20.81 5.96 18.56
C GLU A 311 20.10 5.13 19.64
N PHE A 312 20.19 3.81 19.54
CA PHE A 312 19.65 2.89 20.54
C PHE A 312 20.37 3.02 21.89
N GLU A 313 21.70 3.18 21.89
CA GLU A 313 22.48 3.46 23.10
C GLU A 313 22.09 4.81 23.71
N GLN A 314 21.94 5.86 22.90
CA GLN A 314 21.46 7.18 23.35
C GLN A 314 20.09 7.06 24.01
N LEU A 315 19.15 6.34 23.38
CA LEU A 315 17.81 6.13 23.90
C LEU A 315 17.81 5.32 25.20
N SER A 316 18.66 4.28 25.28
CA SER A 316 18.82 3.44 26.48
C SER A 316 19.39 4.26 27.66
N ASN A 317 20.43 5.06 27.40
CA ASN A 317 21.01 5.95 28.40
C ASN A 317 20.02 7.02 28.87
N PHE A 318 19.21 7.54 27.94
CA PHE A 318 18.15 8.50 28.26
C PHE A 318 17.07 7.88 29.17
N ALA A 319 16.59 6.68 28.84
CA ALA A 319 15.62 5.95 29.67
C ALA A 319 16.17 5.61 31.06
N LYS A 320 17.46 5.22 31.14
CA LYS A 320 18.14 4.97 32.42
C LYS A 320 18.26 6.23 33.27
N LYS A 321 18.64 7.37 32.67
CA LYS A 321 18.77 8.66 33.36
C LYS A 321 17.42 9.15 33.88
N LEU A 322 16.36 9.00 33.09
CA LEU A 322 15.04 9.56 33.40
C LEU A 322 14.29 8.73 34.45
N ASP A 323 14.18 7.43 34.22
CA ASP A 323 13.28 6.55 34.97
C ASP A 323 13.99 5.30 35.55
N GLY A 324 15.32 5.23 35.47
CA GLY A 324 16.09 4.11 36.03
C GLY A 324 15.96 2.79 35.25
N ILE A 325 15.57 2.82 33.98
CA ILE A 325 15.44 1.63 33.14
C ILE A 325 16.82 1.08 32.76
N ASP A 326 17.17 -0.08 33.32
CA ASP A 326 18.47 -0.73 33.04
C ASP A 326 18.52 -1.44 31.67
N GLU A 327 17.40 -2.00 31.20
CA GLU A 327 17.30 -2.65 29.89
C GLU A 327 16.08 -2.13 29.13
N LEU A 328 16.32 -1.41 28.04
CA LEU A 328 15.28 -0.83 27.20
C LEU A 328 14.55 -1.93 26.40
N GLN A 329 13.23 -1.99 26.56
CA GLN A 329 12.39 -2.98 25.88
C GLN A 329 11.66 -2.37 24.69
N SER A 330 11.12 -3.20 23.80
CA SER A 330 10.39 -2.72 22.62
C SER A 330 9.17 -1.85 22.97
N TRP A 331 8.50 -2.12 24.09
CA TRP A 331 7.37 -1.33 24.59
C TRP A 331 7.76 0.01 25.24
N ASP A 332 9.06 0.23 25.45
CA ASP A 332 9.61 1.49 25.97
C ASP A 332 10.01 2.44 24.83
N SER A 333 10.29 1.89 23.63
CA SER A 333 10.88 2.63 22.51
C SER A 333 10.11 3.91 22.16
N SER A 334 8.81 3.83 21.87
CA SER A 334 8.02 4.99 21.45
C SER A 334 7.93 6.06 22.53
N TYR A 335 7.78 5.67 23.80
CA TYR A 335 7.66 6.59 24.93
C TYR A 335 8.95 7.40 25.15
N TYR A 336 10.10 6.71 25.24
CA TYR A 336 11.36 7.43 25.44
C TYR A 336 11.82 8.15 24.17
N SER A 337 11.47 7.67 22.97
CA SER A 337 11.79 8.38 21.73
C SER A 337 11.05 9.71 21.67
N GLU A 338 9.77 9.72 22.05
CA GLU A 338 8.97 10.96 22.11
C GLU A 338 9.53 11.92 23.16
N LYS A 339 9.85 11.45 24.37
CA LYS A 339 10.47 12.30 25.40
C LYS A 339 11.85 12.83 24.99
N LEU A 340 12.69 12.01 24.35
CA LEU A 340 13.99 12.45 23.85
C LEU A 340 13.82 13.48 22.72
N LYS A 341 12.86 13.28 21.82
CA LYS A 341 12.52 14.24 20.77
C LYS A 341 12.10 15.59 21.38
N GLN A 342 11.28 15.56 22.43
CA GLN A 342 10.88 16.76 23.16
C GLN A 342 12.07 17.46 23.82
N GLU A 343 13.00 16.73 24.46
CA GLU A 343 14.20 17.31 25.08
C GLU A 343 15.11 17.97 24.03
N LEU A 344 15.32 17.32 22.88
CA LEU A 344 16.25 17.80 21.86
C LEU A 344 15.69 18.92 20.98
N PHE A 345 14.41 18.85 20.62
CA PHE A 345 13.82 19.76 19.62
C PHE A 345 12.72 20.66 20.19
N ASN A 346 12.25 20.42 21.42
CA ASN A 346 11.06 21.07 21.98
C ASN A 346 9.84 20.98 21.04
N LEU A 347 9.70 19.82 20.38
CA LEU A 347 8.68 19.52 19.38
C LEU A 347 8.02 18.18 19.70
N ASP A 348 6.69 18.14 19.57
CA ASP A 348 5.85 16.95 19.76
C ASP A 348 4.61 17.05 18.87
N ASP A 349 3.89 15.94 18.73
CA ASP A 349 2.69 15.89 17.89
C ASP A 349 1.58 16.82 18.42
N GLU A 350 1.48 17.04 19.73
CA GLU A 350 0.40 17.84 20.33
C GLU A 350 0.56 19.34 20.08
N LYS A 351 1.80 19.84 19.95
CA LYS A 351 2.08 21.20 19.47
C LYS A 351 1.78 21.41 18.00
N LEU A 352 1.94 20.36 17.19
CA LEU A 352 1.81 20.41 15.73
C LEU A 352 0.38 20.20 15.24
N LYS A 353 -0.35 19.28 15.86
CA LYS A 353 -1.73 18.89 15.52
C LYS A 353 -2.67 20.07 15.26
N PRO A 354 -2.68 21.15 16.06
CA PRO A 354 -3.56 22.29 15.81
C PRO A 354 -3.40 22.90 14.42
N TYR A 355 -2.24 22.75 13.77
CA TYR A 355 -1.97 23.28 12.43
C TYR A 355 -2.36 22.32 11.29
N PHE A 356 -2.67 21.07 11.60
CA PHE A 356 -2.91 20.01 10.62
C PHE A 356 -4.36 19.50 10.68
N LYS A 357 -5.32 20.42 10.56
CA LYS A 357 -6.72 20.06 10.35
C LYS A 357 -6.87 19.33 9.01
N LEU A 358 -7.51 18.16 9.01
CA LEU A 358 -7.65 17.28 7.83
C LEU A 358 -8.12 18.03 6.58
N GLU A 359 -9.15 18.87 6.68
CA GLU A 359 -9.65 19.66 5.54
C GLU A 359 -8.56 20.55 4.93
N ASN A 360 -7.79 21.25 5.77
CA ASN A 360 -6.70 22.11 5.28
C ASN A 360 -5.63 21.28 4.58
N VAL A 361 -5.29 20.10 5.10
CA VAL A 361 -4.26 19.23 4.53
C VAL A 361 -4.71 18.67 3.17
N ILE A 362 -6.00 18.31 3.02
CA ILE A 362 -6.59 17.92 1.74
C ILE A 362 -6.48 19.07 0.72
N ASP A 363 -6.92 20.27 1.11
CA ASP A 363 -6.83 21.46 0.26
C ASP A 363 -5.37 21.80 -0.10
N GLY A 364 -4.44 21.55 0.83
CA GLY A 364 -3.01 21.63 0.63
C GLY A 364 -2.49 20.71 -0.45
N ALA A 365 -2.82 19.42 -0.36
CA ALA A 365 -2.46 18.42 -1.36
C ALA A 365 -3.02 18.80 -2.74
N PHE A 366 -4.25 19.28 -2.82
CA PHE A 366 -4.85 19.77 -4.06
C PHE A 366 -4.14 21.00 -4.62
N THR A 367 -3.78 21.96 -3.77
CA THR A 367 -3.03 23.16 -4.18
C THR A 367 -1.61 22.81 -4.66
N VAL A 368 -0.96 21.81 -4.03
CA VAL A 368 0.32 21.28 -4.50
C VAL A 368 0.15 20.63 -5.88
N ALA A 369 -0.90 19.83 -6.10
CA ALA A 369 -1.20 19.27 -7.42
C ALA A 369 -1.54 20.32 -8.48
N ASP A 370 -2.22 21.41 -8.13
CA ASP A 370 -2.44 22.56 -9.01
C ASP A 370 -1.10 23.21 -9.41
N LYS A 371 -0.27 23.55 -8.42
CA LYS A 371 1.06 24.14 -8.64
C LYS A 371 1.97 23.25 -9.48
N LEU A 372 1.91 21.93 -9.34
CA LEU A 372 2.77 21.00 -10.09
C LEU A 372 2.17 20.63 -11.45
N PHE A 373 0.88 20.34 -11.52
CA PHE A 373 0.26 19.63 -12.64
C PHE A 373 -1.01 20.30 -13.19
N ASP A 374 -1.36 21.50 -12.71
CA ASP A 374 -2.54 22.27 -13.12
C ASP A 374 -3.85 21.49 -12.94
N LEU A 375 -3.93 20.70 -11.86
CA LEU A 375 -5.12 19.94 -11.48
C LEU A 375 -5.99 20.71 -10.49
N ARG A 376 -7.29 20.75 -10.78
CA ARG A 376 -8.30 21.39 -9.94
C ARG A 376 -9.30 20.35 -9.45
N PHE A 377 -9.61 20.39 -8.17
CA PHE A 377 -10.48 19.42 -7.49
C PHE A 377 -11.77 20.12 -7.04
N GLU A 378 -12.91 19.65 -7.53
CA GLU A 378 -14.23 20.16 -7.12
C GLU A 378 -14.94 19.08 -6.30
N GLN A 379 -15.19 19.36 -5.01
CA GLN A 379 -16.00 18.44 -4.21
C GLN A 379 -17.44 18.41 -4.74
N VAL A 380 -17.95 17.20 -4.97
CA VAL A 380 -19.30 16.96 -5.45
C VAL A 380 -20.06 16.03 -4.52
N PHE A 381 -21.39 16.05 -4.60
CA PHE A 381 -22.29 15.26 -3.75
C PHE A 381 -23.34 14.47 -4.56
N ASP A 382 -23.27 14.53 -5.89
CA ASP A 382 -24.12 13.79 -6.82
C ASP A 382 -23.49 12.46 -7.28
N ILE A 383 -22.32 12.11 -6.74
CA ILE A 383 -21.66 10.82 -6.88
C ILE A 383 -21.95 9.97 -5.64
N ASP A 384 -22.46 8.77 -5.86
CA ASP A 384 -22.85 7.83 -4.80
C ASP A 384 -21.61 7.26 -4.07
N THR A 385 -21.74 6.96 -2.78
CA THR A 385 -20.66 6.49 -1.90
C THR A 385 -21.06 5.26 -1.09
N TYR A 386 -20.07 4.46 -0.69
CA TYR A 386 -20.29 3.24 0.11
C TYR A 386 -20.37 3.49 1.62
N HIS A 387 -19.95 4.67 2.08
CA HIS A 387 -19.98 5.07 3.48
C HIS A 387 -20.12 6.60 3.56
N GLU A 388 -20.77 7.11 4.60
CA GLU A 388 -21.10 8.53 4.75
C GLU A 388 -19.86 9.44 4.88
N ASP A 389 -18.79 8.93 5.48
CA ASP A 389 -17.50 9.64 5.61
C ASP A 389 -16.73 9.81 4.28
N VAL A 390 -17.14 9.14 3.20
CA VAL A 390 -16.42 9.19 1.92
C VAL A 390 -16.70 10.51 1.22
N LYS A 391 -15.63 11.27 0.92
CA LYS A 391 -15.70 12.49 0.12
C LYS A 391 -15.45 12.18 -1.36
N THR A 392 -16.18 12.83 -2.26
CA THR A 392 -16.02 12.66 -3.71
C THR A 392 -15.67 13.97 -4.41
N TYR A 393 -14.78 13.89 -5.39
CA TYR A 393 -14.29 15.03 -6.16
C TYR A 393 -14.31 14.74 -7.66
N GLU A 394 -14.68 15.74 -8.44
CA GLU A 394 -14.37 15.81 -9.87
C GLU A 394 -13.04 16.52 -10.05
N VAL A 395 -12.18 15.95 -10.90
CA VAL A 395 -10.85 16.49 -11.18
C VAL A 395 -10.82 17.05 -12.59
N TYR A 396 -10.30 18.25 -12.74
CA TYR A 396 -10.17 18.97 -14.01
C TYR A 396 -8.73 19.41 -14.24
N ASP A 397 -8.30 19.49 -15.51
CA ASP A 397 -7.02 20.11 -15.87
C ASP A 397 -7.14 21.63 -16.04
N GLY A 398 -6.00 22.31 -16.27
CA GLY A 398 -5.94 23.75 -16.51
C GLY A 398 -6.68 24.23 -17.77
N GLN A 399 -7.18 23.32 -18.61
CA GLN A 399 -8.04 23.63 -19.76
C GLN A 399 -9.52 23.28 -19.50
N ASN A 400 -9.88 22.97 -18.25
CA ASN A 400 -11.21 22.52 -17.81
C ASN A 400 -11.68 21.21 -18.45
N ASN A 401 -10.77 20.35 -18.91
CA ASN A 401 -11.15 18.99 -19.30
C ASN A 401 -11.30 18.13 -18.06
N PHE A 402 -12.34 17.29 -18.03
CA PHE A 402 -12.51 16.29 -17.00
C PHE A 402 -11.38 15.27 -17.04
N VAL A 403 -10.72 15.05 -15.90
CA VAL A 403 -9.55 14.18 -15.70
C VAL A 403 -9.93 12.90 -14.98
N ALA A 404 -10.64 12.96 -13.86
CA ALA A 404 -10.94 11.78 -13.04
C ALA A 404 -12.11 12.00 -12.06
N VAL A 405 -12.66 10.89 -11.56
CA VAL A 405 -13.42 10.87 -10.29
C VAL A 405 -12.47 10.44 -9.17
N PHE A 406 -12.44 11.18 -8.07
CA PHE A 406 -11.61 10.87 -6.91
C PHE A 406 -12.48 10.66 -5.65
N TYR A 407 -12.29 9.53 -4.97
CA TYR A 407 -12.92 9.16 -3.70
C TYR A 407 -11.87 9.22 -2.58
N ALA A 408 -12.22 9.78 -1.43
CA ALA A 408 -11.31 9.89 -0.30
C ALA A 408 -12.00 9.47 1.01
N ASP A 409 -11.44 8.47 1.68
CA ASP A 409 -12.01 7.83 2.87
C ASP A 409 -10.99 7.74 4.01
N PHE A 410 -11.09 8.63 5.01
CA PHE A 410 -9.98 8.90 5.90
C PHE A 410 -10.01 8.19 7.26
N HIS A 411 -11.15 7.75 7.76
CA HIS A 411 -11.29 7.42 9.19
C HIS A 411 -11.38 5.91 9.49
N PRO A 412 -10.80 5.43 10.61
CA PRO A 412 -10.87 4.03 11.00
C PRO A 412 -12.28 3.60 11.40
N ARG A 413 -12.62 2.34 11.17
CA ARG A 413 -13.89 1.73 11.59
C ARG A 413 -13.80 0.21 11.54
N LYS A 414 -14.70 -0.48 12.23
CA LYS A 414 -14.67 -1.94 12.43
C LYS A 414 -14.53 -2.75 11.13
N GLY A 415 -15.19 -2.31 10.06
CA GLY A 415 -15.16 -2.95 8.74
C GLY A 415 -13.97 -2.57 7.85
N LYS A 416 -13.10 -1.65 8.29
CA LYS A 416 -11.96 -1.17 7.50
C LYS A 416 -10.67 -1.84 7.98
N ARG A 417 -9.85 -2.38 7.05
CA ARG A 417 -8.51 -2.87 7.41
C ARG A 417 -7.60 -1.71 7.84
N ASN A 418 -6.65 -1.99 8.71
CA ASN A 418 -5.63 -1.03 9.11
C ASN A 418 -4.66 -0.67 7.95
N GLY A 419 -4.02 0.50 8.06
CA GLY A 419 -3.07 1.02 7.07
C GLY A 419 -3.65 2.12 6.19
N ALA A 420 -3.03 2.37 5.04
CA ALA A 420 -3.52 3.25 4.00
C ALA A 420 -3.24 2.61 2.63
N TRP A 421 -4.07 2.91 1.62
CA TRP A 421 -3.89 2.42 0.26
C TRP A 421 -4.71 3.21 -0.77
N MET A 422 -4.30 3.10 -2.04
CA MET A 422 -5.02 3.57 -3.21
C MET A 422 -5.74 2.42 -3.93
N THR A 423 -6.88 2.69 -4.57
CA THR A 423 -7.62 1.74 -5.41
C THR A 423 -8.11 2.39 -6.70
N SER A 424 -7.98 1.68 -7.82
CA SER A 424 -8.62 2.05 -9.09
C SER A 424 -9.91 1.23 -9.27
N TYR A 425 -11.07 1.87 -9.26
CA TYR A 425 -12.33 1.20 -9.61
C TYR A 425 -12.47 1.01 -11.12
N LYS A 426 -11.84 1.89 -11.89
CA LYS A 426 -11.81 1.91 -13.35
C LYS A 426 -10.51 2.61 -13.76
N SER A 427 -9.66 1.91 -14.48
CA SER A 427 -8.43 2.49 -15.01
C SER A 427 -8.70 3.44 -16.17
N GLN A 428 -7.74 4.31 -16.47
CA GLN A 428 -7.78 5.10 -17.69
C GLN A 428 -7.54 4.18 -18.90
N GLN A 429 -8.22 4.44 -20.01
CA GLN A 429 -8.00 3.71 -21.27
C GLN A 429 -8.44 4.53 -22.48
N ARG A 430 -8.02 4.11 -23.68
CA ARG A 430 -8.51 4.63 -24.96
C ARG A 430 -9.07 3.51 -25.80
N GLN A 431 -10.38 3.50 -26.01
CA GLN A 431 -11.06 2.50 -26.82
C GLN A 431 -11.89 3.18 -27.90
N ASN A 432 -11.75 2.76 -29.16
CA ASN A 432 -12.50 3.30 -30.31
C ASN A 432 -12.43 4.84 -30.43
N GLY A 433 -11.25 5.42 -30.14
CA GLY A 433 -11.01 6.86 -30.17
C GLY A 433 -11.61 7.65 -28.99
N LYS A 434 -12.27 6.98 -28.03
CA LYS A 434 -12.79 7.59 -26.82
C LYS A 434 -11.84 7.36 -25.64
N VAL A 435 -11.62 8.42 -24.87
CA VAL A 435 -10.87 8.35 -23.61
C VAL A 435 -11.85 8.04 -22.49
N GLU A 436 -11.62 6.94 -21.78
CA GLU A 436 -12.30 6.70 -20.51
C GLU A 436 -11.43 7.20 -19.36
N ARG A 437 -12.01 8.04 -18.51
CA ARG A 437 -11.30 8.64 -17.37
C ARG A 437 -11.32 7.73 -16.15
N PRO A 438 -10.23 7.69 -15.35
CA PRO A 438 -10.11 6.79 -14.23
C PRO A 438 -10.97 7.19 -13.03
N HIS A 439 -11.37 6.21 -12.23
CA HIS A 439 -12.04 6.41 -10.95
C HIS A 439 -11.13 5.90 -9.84
N ILE A 440 -10.58 6.82 -9.06
CA ILE A 440 -9.52 6.56 -8.10
C ILE A 440 -10.03 6.77 -6.68
N SER A 441 -9.58 5.93 -5.75
CA SER A 441 -9.90 6.02 -4.32
C SER A 441 -8.62 6.04 -3.51
N ILE A 442 -8.57 6.83 -2.45
CA ILE A 442 -7.62 6.61 -1.35
C ILE A 442 -8.39 6.26 -0.08
N VAL A 443 -7.82 5.34 0.70
CA VAL A 443 -8.35 4.93 2.00
C VAL A 443 -7.24 5.09 3.03
N CYS A 444 -7.57 5.71 4.16
CA CYS A 444 -6.67 5.93 5.29
C CYS A 444 -7.36 5.55 6.61
N ASN A 445 -6.59 5.58 7.70
CA ASN A 445 -7.05 5.33 9.06
C ASN A 445 -6.57 6.46 10.01
N PHE A 446 -6.95 7.69 9.69
CA PHE A 446 -6.60 8.91 10.41
C PHE A 446 -7.48 9.17 11.62
N THR A 447 -6.90 9.86 12.59
CA THR A 447 -7.53 10.34 13.82
C THR A 447 -8.89 10.99 13.54
N LYS A 448 -9.95 10.44 14.15
CA LYS A 448 -11.32 10.97 14.02
C LYS A 448 -11.47 12.34 14.70
N PRO A 449 -12.44 13.17 14.27
CA PRO A 449 -12.88 14.29 15.08
C PRO A 449 -13.40 13.82 16.44
N THR A 450 -13.29 14.68 17.46
CA THR A 450 -13.91 14.48 18.79
C THR A 450 -15.13 15.36 18.95
N GLU A 451 -15.85 15.27 20.08
CA GLU A 451 -16.96 16.18 20.38
C GLU A 451 -16.51 17.66 20.42
N SER A 452 -15.23 17.92 20.74
CA SER A 452 -14.68 19.27 20.93
C SER A 452 -13.78 19.76 19.79
N LYS A 453 -13.22 18.86 18.97
CA LYS A 453 -12.20 19.20 17.96
C LYS A 453 -12.46 18.54 16.60
N PRO A 454 -12.08 19.20 15.49
CA PRO A 454 -12.06 18.56 14.17
C PRO A 454 -11.01 17.43 14.12
N SER A 455 -10.92 16.72 12.99
CA SER A 455 -9.82 15.77 12.76
C SER A 455 -8.50 16.53 12.65
N LEU A 456 -7.66 16.41 13.68
CA LEU A 456 -6.33 17.02 13.77
C LEU A 456 -5.27 15.92 13.59
N LEU A 457 -4.53 16.02 12.51
CA LEU A 457 -3.57 15.01 12.09
C LEU A 457 -2.23 15.19 12.80
N THR A 458 -1.60 14.07 13.14
CA THR A 458 -0.16 14.00 13.38
C THR A 458 0.60 14.28 12.07
N PHE A 459 1.87 14.68 12.16
CA PHE A 459 2.68 14.91 10.97
C PHE A 459 2.85 13.65 10.11
N ASN A 460 2.87 12.46 10.73
CA ASN A 460 2.90 11.19 10.00
C ASN A 460 1.60 10.89 9.23
N GLU A 461 0.44 11.29 9.75
CA GLU A 461 -0.82 11.18 9.00
C GLU A 461 -0.85 12.18 7.83
N VAL A 462 -0.23 13.36 7.98
CA VAL A 462 -0.04 14.31 6.87
C VAL A 462 0.82 13.71 5.76
N THR A 463 1.98 13.14 6.09
CA THR A 463 2.83 12.48 5.07
C THR A 463 2.13 11.27 4.44
N THR A 464 1.38 10.49 5.23
CA THR A 464 0.56 9.37 4.72
C THR A 464 -0.49 9.85 3.71
N LEU A 465 -1.15 11.00 3.95
CA LEU A 465 -2.10 11.56 2.98
C LEU A 465 -1.41 11.89 1.65
N PHE A 466 -0.25 12.55 1.72
CA PHE A 466 0.53 12.89 0.52
C PHE A 466 1.05 11.65 -0.21
N HIS A 467 1.43 10.60 0.52
CA HIS A 467 1.81 9.30 -0.03
C HIS A 467 0.68 8.70 -0.88
N GLU A 468 -0.50 8.52 -0.30
CA GLU A 468 -1.64 7.94 -1.02
C GLU A 468 -2.11 8.86 -2.15
N PHE A 469 -2.02 10.17 -1.96
CA PHE A 469 -2.35 11.13 -3.00
C PHE A 469 -1.36 11.09 -4.18
N GLY A 470 -0.09 10.75 -3.94
CA GLY A 470 0.88 10.49 -5.00
C GLY A 470 0.52 9.26 -5.85
N HIS A 471 0.07 8.16 -5.22
CA HIS A 471 -0.55 7.03 -5.95
C HIS A 471 -1.79 7.48 -6.72
N ALA A 472 -2.63 8.33 -6.11
CA ALA A 472 -3.83 8.84 -6.75
C ALA A 472 -3.49 9.66 -8.01
N LEU A 473 -2.48 10.55 -7.93
CA LEU A 473 -1.98 11.32 -9.07
C LEU A 473 -1.45 10.42 -10.19
N HIS A 474 -0.73 9.35 -9.84
CA HIS A 474 -0.27 8.35 -10.82
C HIS A 474 -1.44 7.66 -11.54
N GLY A 475 -2.54 7.38 -10.82
CA GLY A 475 -3.76 6.88 -11.43
C GLY A 475 -4.51 7.91 -12.28
N MET A 476 -4.67 9.14 -11.79
CA MET A 476 -5.46 10.21 -12.41
C MET A 476 -4.82 10.78 -13.68
N LEU A 477 -3.49 10.92 -13.70
CA LEU A 477 -2.74 11.50 -14.81
C LEU A 477 -2.34 10.48 -15.89
N ALA A 478 -2.74 9.22 -15.75
CA ALA A 478 -2.49 8.17 -16.74
C ALA A 478 -2.98 8.60 -18.14
N ASP A 479 -2.14 8.40 -19.15
CA ASP A 479 -2.48 8.61 -20.56
C ASP A 479 -1.97 7.43 -21.41
N THR A 480 -2.74 6.36 -21.36
CA THR A 480 -2.47 5.07 -21.96
C THR A 480 -3.65 4.60 -22.82
N THR A 481 -3.39 3.63 -23.69
CA THR A 481 -4.40 2.98 -24.52
C THR A 481 -5.04 1.81 -23.79
N TYR A 482 -4.23 0.95 -23.18
CA TYR A 482 -4.68 -0.33 -22.61
C TYR A 482 -4.78 -0.31 -21.08
N PRO A 483 -5.92 -0.73 -20.50
CA PRO A 483 -6.18 -0.60 -19.06
C PRO A 483 -5.18 -1.37 -18.18
N SER A 484 -4.66 -2.53 -18.62
CA SER A 484 -3.67 -3.33 -17.87
C SER A 484 -2.26 -2.72 -17.83
N LEU A 485 -2.03 -1.63 -18.58
CA LEU A 485 -0.80 -0.84 -18.54
C LEU A 485 -1.02 0.56 -17.95
N SER A 486 -2.25 0.91 -17.59
CA SER A 486 -2.61 2.26 -17.15
C SER A 486 -2.23 2.53 -15.69
N GLY A 487 -1.88 3.79 -15.42
CA GLY A 487 -1.69 4.30 -14.05
C GLY A 487 -0.72 3.48 -13.23
N THR A 488 -1.15 3.01 -12.07
CA THR A 488 -0.30 2.26 -11.12
C THR A 488 0.05 0.84 -11.57
N SER A 489 -0.33 0.39 -12.78
CA SER A 489 0.07 -0.90 -13.37
C SER A 489 1.54 -0.94 -13.87
N VAL A 490 2.46 -0.48 -13.02
CA VAL A 490 3.91 -0.43 -13.24
C VAL A 490 4.62 -1.63 -12.59
N PHE A 491 5.95 -1.66 -12.67
CA PHE A 491 6.74 -2.61 -11.88
C PHE A 491 6.61 -2.25 -10.40
N TRP A 492 6.49 -3.27 -9.55
CA TRP A 492 6.17 -3.07 -8.12
C TRP A 492 7.25 -2.32 -7.35
N ASP A 493 8.52 -2.45 -7.75
CA ASP A 493 9.65 -1.71 -7.19
C ASP A 493 9.82 -0.30 -7.79
N PHE A 494 8.86 0.14 -8.60
CA PHE A 494 8.72 1.50 -9.10
C PHE A 494 7.44 2.19 -8.62
N VAL A 495 6.41 1.42 -8.23
CA VAL A 495 5.08 1.97 -7.89
C VAL A 495 5.12 2.97 -6.75
N GLU A 496 6.07 2.81 -5.81
CA GLU A 496 6.21 3.70 -4.65
C GLU A 496 6.95 5.01 -4.96
N LEU A 497 7.54 5.19 -6.15
CA LEU A 497 8.19 6.47 -6.49
C LEU A 497 7.16 7.63 -6.50
N PRO A 498 6.04 7.54 -7.25
CA PRO A 498 5.03 8.61 -7.25
C PRO A 498 4.38 8.89 -5.91
N SER A 499 4.27 7.91 -5.01
CA SER A 499 3.75 8.11 -3.67
C SER A 499 4.78 8.81 -2.76
N GLN A 500 5.97 8.23 -2.63
CA GLN A 500 7.00 8.71 -1.71
C GLN A 500 7.52 10.10 -2.08
N ILE A 501 7.65 10.40 -3.38
CA ILE A 501 8.15 11.71 -3.81
C ILE A 501 7.26 12.84 -3.26
N LEU A 502 5.94 12.67 -3.23
CA LEU A 502 4.98 13.67 -2.76
C LEU A 502 5.12 13.97 -1.26
N GLU A 503 5.60 13.02 -0.46
CA GLU A 503 5.84 13.21 0.97
C GLU A 503 6.88 14.31 1.25
N ASN A 504 7.81 14.52 0.32
CA ASN A 504 8.90 15.48 0.50
C ASN A 504 8.38 16.94 0.57
N TRP A 505 7.24 17.26 -0.07
CA TRP A 505 6.62 18.59 0.05
C TRP A 505 6.13 18.87 1.48
N CYS A 506 5.80 17.85 2.28
CA CYS A 506 5.43 18.05 3.68
C CYS A 506 6.57 18.58 4.55
N TYR A 507 7.82 18.52 4.06
CA TYR A 507 8.97 19.07 4.76
C TYR A 507 9.35 20.46 4.28
N GLU A 508 8.81 20.95 3.16
CA GLU A 508 9.22 22.24 2.61
C GLU A 508 8.38 23.41 3.14
N ALA A 509 9.06 24.49 3.54
CA ALA A 509 8.44 25.62 4.21
C ALA A 509 7.35 26.29 3.34
N GLU A 510 7.62 26.45 2.04
CA GLU A 510 6.67 27.04 1.11
C GLU A 510 5.42 26.16 0.94
N ALA A 511 5.58 24.84 0.92
CA ALA A 511 4.47 23.91 0.80
C ALA A 511 3.66 23.80 2.09
N LEU A 512 4.32 23.70 3.26
CA LEU A 512 3.66 23.72 4.56
C LEU A 512 2.83 24.99 4.77
N ALA A 513 3.33 26.16 4.36
CA ALA A 513 2.61 27.42 4.49
C ALA A 513 1.25 27.45 3.75
N ILE A 514 1.04 26.56 2.77
CA ILE A 514 -0.23 26.44 2.04
C ILE A 514 -1.35 25.94 2.98
N PHE A 515 -1.06 24.93 3.81
CA PHE A 515 -2.07 24.18 4.54
C PHE A 515 -1.88 24.08 6.06
N ALA A 516 -0.67 24.26 6.57
CA ALA A 516 -0.36 24.19 7.98
C ALA A 516 -0.83 25.48 8.68
N LYS A 517 -2.13 25.53 9.02
CA LYS A 517 -2.80 26.68 9.63
C LYS A 517 -3.53 26.25 10.88
N HIS A 518 -3.37 27.00 11.95
CA HIS A 518 -4.01 26.73 13.23
C HIS A 518 -5.53 26.69 13.06
N TYR A 519 -6.16 25.61 13.50
CA TYR A 519 -7.58 25.34 13.22
C TYR A 519 -8.54 26.38 13.81
N GLU A 520 -8.15 27.06 14.90
CA GLU A 520 -8.95 28.10 15.56
C GLU A 520 -8.62 29.52 15.09
N THR A 521 -7.33 29.84 14.90
CA THR A 521 -6.88 31.23 14.67
C THR A 521 -6.63 31.51 13.19
N GLY A 522 -6.43 30.48 12.38
CA GLY A 522 -6.03 30.60 10.98
C GLY A 522 -4.58 31.00 10.77
N GLU A 523 -3.80 31.18 11.84
CA GLU A 523 -2.38 31.54 11.76
C GLU A 523 -1.57 30.42 11.12
N VAL A 524 -0.65 30.78 10.22
CA VAL A 524 0.27 29.82 9.60
C VAL A 524 1.22 29.26 10.65
N ILE A 525 1.59 27.99 10.51
CA ILE A 525 2.57 27.33 11.37
C ILE A 525 3.85 28.19 11.51
N PRO A 526 4.31 28.48 12.73
CA PRO A 526 5.53 29.26 12.93
C PRO A 526 6.73 28.64 12.22
N MET A 527 7.58 29.49 11.63
CA MET A 527 8.80 29.04 10.96
C MET A 527 9.70 28.19 11.88
N GLU A 528 9.73 28.51 13.17
CA GLU A 528 10.43 27.73 14.19
C GLU A 528 10.00 26.24 14.22
N PHE A 529 8.70 25.95 14.05
CA PHE A 529 8.21 24.57 14.01
C PHE A 529 8.60 23.88 12.70
N ILE A 530 8.60 24.60 11.58
CA ILE A 530 9.08 24.06 10.30
C ILE A 530 10.56 23.68 10.39
N GLU A 531 11.39 24.57 10.94
CA GLU A 531 12.82 24.32 11.15
C GLU A 531 13.04 23.11 12.07
N LYS A 532 12.25 22.97 13.13
CA LYS A 532 12.30 21.81 14.03
C LYS A 532 11.81 20.52 13.37
N ILE A 533 10.76 20.55 12.54
CA ILE A 533 10.33 19.40 11.75
C ILE A 533 11.49 18.92 10.89
N LYS A 534 12.12 19.83 10.13
CA LYS A 534 13.31 19.54 9.31
C LYS A 534 14.47 19.00 10.15
N ALA A 535 14.81 19.65 11.27
CA ALA A 535 15.90 19.23 12.15
C ALA A 535 15.65 17.85 12.78
N SER A 536 14.38 17.50 13.03
CA SER A 536 13.99 16.19 13.56
C SER A 536 13.81 15.11 12.49
N ALA A 537 13.92 15.43 11.20
CA ALA A 537 13.70 14.47 10.12
C ALA A 537 14.74 13.33 10.10
N THR A 538 15.93 13.56 10.66
CA THR A 538 16.97 12.53 10.83
C THR A 538 17.01 11.93 12.25
N PHE A 539 16.08 12.32 13.13
CA PHE A 539 16.03 11.82 14.50
C PHE A 539 15.66 10.34 14.54
N LEU A 540 16.58 9.51 15.07
CA LEU A 540 16.45 8.04 15.14
C LEU A 540 16.25 7.36 13.78
N GLU A 541 16.74 8.00 12.71
CA GLU A 541 16.57 7.47 11.35
C GLU A 541 17.40 6.20 11.12
N GLY A 542 18.52 6.03 11.81
CA GLY A 542 19.25 4.76 11.82
C GLY A 542 18.37 3.60 12.31
N MET A 543 17.70 3.77 13.46
CA MET A 543 16.77 2.78 14.02
C MET A 543 15.56 2.54 13.10
N ALA A 544 14.99 3.60 12.52
CA ALA A 544 13.85 3.50 11.60
C ALA A 544 14.22 2.78 10.30
N THR A 545 15.35 3.12 9.70
CA THR A 545 15.88 2.44 8.52
C THR A 545 16.20 0.97 8.84
N LEU A 546 16.85 0.68 9.97
CA LEU A 546 17.14 -0.70 10.38
C LEU A 546 15.86 -1.56 10.49
N ARG A 547 14.77 -0.97 11.01
CA ARG A 547 13.45 -1.62 11.07
C ARG A 547 12.87 -1.89 9.67
N GLN A 548 12.95 -0.96 8.72
CA GLN A 548 12.45 -1.20 7.36
C GLN A 548 13.28 -2.26 6.62
N LEU A 549 14.60 -2.28 6.82
CA LEU A 549 15.48 -3.31 6.27
C LEU A 549 15.18 -4.68 6.85
N SER A 550 14.89 -4.77 8.15
CA SER A 550 14.55 -6.04 8.82
C SER A 550 13.31 -6.68 8.19
N PHE A 551 12.33 -5.89 7.78
CA PHE A 551 11.12 -6.36 7.10
C PHE A 551 11.38 -6.87 5.69
N GLY A 552 12.24 -6.18 4.92
CA GLY A 552 12.66 -6.65 3.59
C GLY A 552 13.47 -7.95 3.67
N LEU A 553 14.33 -8.08 4.68
CA LEU A 553 15.11 -9.29 4.93
C LEU A 553 14.23 -10.46 5.39
N LEU A 554 13.22 -10.20 6.24
CA LEU A 554 12.23 -11.21 6.64
C LEU A 554 11.41 -11.71 5.45
N ASP A 555 10.99 -10.83 4.54
CA ASP A 555 10.30 -11.23 3.31
C ASP A 555 11.17 -12.14 2.44
N MET A 556 12.45 -11.78 2.24
CA MET A 556 13.41 -12.62 1.52
C MET A 556 13.71 -13.93 2.25
N SER A 557 13.68 -13.98 3.58
CA SER A 557 13.91 -15.23 4.32
C SER A 557 12.76 -16.22 4.16
N TRP A 558 11.53 -15.75 3.94
CA TRP A 558 10.38 -16.60 3.64
C TRP A 558 10.32 -17.05 2.18
N HIS A 559 10.67 -16.17 1.23
CA HIS A 559 10.40 -16.39 -0.20
C HIS A 559 11.65 -16.61 -1.08
N GLY A 560 12.84 -16.28 -0.56
CA GLY A 560 14.13 -16.40 -1.22
C GLY A 560 14.82 -17.76 -1.06
N ILE A 561 14.21 -18.69 -0.31
CA ILE A 561 14.74 -20.03 -0.01
C ILE A 561 13.69 -21.13 -0.23
N ASP A 562 14.04 -22.38 0.06
CA ASP A 562 13.10 -23.48 0.26
C ASP A 562 12.58 -23.47 1.71
N PRO A 563 11.28 -23.21 1.95
CA PRO A 563 10.71 -23.13 3.29
C PRO A 563 10.33 -24.50 3.87
N THR A 564 10.57 -25.61 3.18
CA THR A 564 10.12 -26.96 3.62
C THR A 564 10.71 -27.36 4.98
N ALA A 565 11.93 -26.92 5.29
CA ALA A 565 12.58 -27.19 6.57
C ALA A 565 12.11 -26.26 7.71
N ILE A 566 11.32 -25.22 7.41
CA ILE A 566 10.78 -24.31 8.41
C ILE A 566 9.55 -24.95 9.05
N THR A 567 9.71 -25.48 10.25
CA THR A 567 8.63 -26.08 11.04
C THR A 567 8.18 -25.20 12.20
N ASP A 568 9.01 -24.26 12.63
CA ASP A 568 8.72 -23.30 13.70
C ASP A 568 8.89 -21.86 13.19
N LEU A 569 7.77 -21.13 13.16
CA LEU A 569 7.72 -19.76 12.62
C LEU A 569 8.60 -18.82 13.44
N LYS A 570 8.54 -18.91 14.77
CA LYS A 570 9.21 -17.98 15.66
C LYS A 570 10.73 -18.11 15.57
N THR A 571 11.24 -19.34 15.51
CA THR A 571 12.67 -19.64 15.33
C THR A 571 13.18 -19.07 14.00
N HIS A 572 12.44 -19.25 12.91
CA HIS A 572 12.82 -18.69 11.61
C HIS A 572 12.84 -17.16 11.63
N GLU A 573 11.77 -16.54 12.13
CA GLU A 573 11.68 -15.07 12.24
C GLU A 573 12.79 -14.49 13.11
N ASN A 574 13.08 -15.12 14.26
CA ASN A 574 14.16 -14.71 15.14
C ASN A 574 15.53 -14.74 14.47
N ALA A 575 15.78 -15.77 13.63
CA ALA A 575 17.01 -15.87 12.85
C ALA A 575 17.07 -14.78 11.77
N ALA A 576 15.97 -14.50 11.08
CA ALA A 576 15.89 -13.44 10.08
C ALA A 576 16.15 -12.05 10.68
N PHE A 577 15.68 -11.80 11.91
CA PHE A 577 15.91 -10.55 12.63
C PHE A 577 17.25 -10.46 13.37
N ALA A 578 18.03 -11.53 13.46
CA ALA A 578 19.22 -11.56 14.32
C ALA A 578 20.22 -10.43 14.02
N ASN A 579 20.43 -10.09 12.75
CA ASN A 579 21.39 -9.04 12.36
C ASN A 579 20.85 -7.60 12.53
N THR A 580 19.54 -7.44 12.74
CA THR A 580 18.84 -6.15 12.84
C THR A 580 18.18 -5.94 14.23
N ARG A 581 18.41 -6.86 15.16
CA ARG A 581 17.80 -6.85 16.50
C ARG A 581 18.49 -5.83 17.40
N LEU A 582 17.73 -4.82 17.84
CA LEU A 582 18.16 -3.86 18.85
C LEU A 582 17.60 -4.16 20.25
N PHE A 583 16.36 -4.65 20.31
CA PHE A 583 15.66 -4.91 21.57
C PHE A 583 15.78 -6.38 21.99
N PRO A 584 15.63 -6.66 23.30
CA PRO A 584 15.45 -8.02 23.78
C PRO A 584 14.28 -8.73 23.11
N GLU A 585 14.39 -10.05 22.97
CA GLU A 585 13.36 -10.85 22.34
C GLU A 585 12.13 -10.98 23.23
N ASN A 586 10.94 -10.74 22.66
CA ASN A 586 9.69 -11.11 23.30
C ASN A 586 9.14 -12.42 22.69
N PRO A 587 9.13 -13.53 23.44
CA PRO A 587 8.70 -14.84 22.93
C PRO A 587 7.20 -14.90 22.65
N LYS A 588 6.40 -13.93 23.12
CA LYS A 588 4.95 -13.86 22.92
C LYS A 588 4.55 -13.11 21.64
N THR A 589 5.51 -12.60 20.87
CA THR A 589 5.22 -11.76 19.70
C THR A 589 5.82 -12.37 18.44
N ALA A 590 5.12 -12.22 17.31
CA ALA A 590 5.62 -12.60 16.00
C ALA A 590 5.10 -11.61 14.96
N MET A 591 5.99 -11.08 14.11
CA MET A 591 5.60 -10.14 13.08
C MET A 591 4.88 -10.85 11.92
N SER A 592 5.38 -12.02 11.51
CA SER A 592 4.96 -12.72 10.30
C SER A 592 3.46 -13.05 10.30
N THR A 593 2.87 -13.33 11.46
CA THR A 593 1.45 -13.69 11.61
C THR A 593 0.48 -12.53 11.38
N ALA A 594 0.98 -11.29 11.34
CA ALA A 594 0.20 -10.09 11.03
C ALA A 594 0.82 -9.26 9.89
N PHE A 595 1.84 -9.79 9.19
CA PHE A 595 2.52 -9.11 8.08
C PHE A 595 1.70 -9.17 6.78
N SER A 596 0.58 -8.45 6.78
CA SER A 596 -0.42 -8.46 5.70
C SER A 596 0.16 -8.10 4.33
N HIS A 597 1.15 -7.21 4.25
CA HIS A 597 1.81 -6.85 2.99
C HIS A 597 2.30 -8.07 2.18
N ILE A 598 2.91 -9.06 2.85
CA ILE A 598 3.55 -10.19 2.17
C ILE A 598 2.68 -11.45 2.18
N PHE A 599 1.73 -11.62 3.11
CA PHE A 599 0.89 -12.83 3.19
C PHE A 599 -0.54 -12.64 2.65
N GLN A 600 -1.07 -11.41 2.64
CA GLN A 600 -2.38 -11.07 2.08
C GLN A 600 -2.30 -10.09 0.89
N GLY A 601 -1.29 -9.21 0.88
CA GLY A 601 -1.10 -8.17 -0.12
C GLY A 601 -0.14 -8.55 -1.25
N GLY A 602 0.20 -7.56 -2.08
CA GLY A 602 1.02 -7.75 -3.29
C GLY A 602 2.54 -7.75 -3.08
N TYR A 603 3.05 -7.68 -1.84
CA TYR A 603 4.47 -7.45 -1.56
C TYR A 603 5.26 -8.71 -1.21
N SER A 604 4.74 -9.93 -1.46
CA SER A 604 5.55 -11.14 -1.29
C SER A 604 6.75 -11.12 -2.24
N SER A 605 7.97 -11.29 -1.73
CA SER A 605 9.21 -11.02 -2.45
C SER A 605 9.33 -9.59 -2.99
N GLY A 606 8.75 -8.62 -2.28
CA GLY A 606 8.51 -7.28 -2.76
C GLY A 606 8.59 -6.21 -1.68
N TYR A 607 8.74 -6.53 -0.39
CA TYR A 607 8.75 -5.50 0.66
C TYR A 607 9.96 -4.55 0.55
N TYR A 608 11.08 -5.02 -0.03
CA TYR A 608 12.23 -4.18 -0.35
C TYR A 608 11.90 -3.00 -1.27
N SER A 609 10.78 -3.07 -2.02
CA SER A 609 10.33 -2.03 -2.95
C SER A 609 10.21 -0.66 -2.28
N TYR A 610 9.85 -0.60 -0.99
CA TYR A 610 9.79 0.66 -0.25
C TYR A 610 11.16 1.35 -0.16
N LYS A 611 12.22 0.61 0.20
CA LYS A 611 13.59 1.16 0.28
C LYS A 611 14.19 1.36 -1.11
N TRP A 612 13.83 0.51 -2.07
CA TRP A 612 14.27 0.65 -3.47
C TRP A 612 13.71 1.92 -4.12
N ALA A 613 12.40 2.15 -3.96
CA ALA A 613 11.76 3.37 -4.43
C ALA A 613 12.20 4.61 -3.64
N GLU A 614 12.58 4.46 -2.37
CA GLU A 614 13.20 5.55 -1.61
C GLU A 614 14.53 6.05 -2.19
N VAL A 615 15.23 5.22 -2.98
CA VAL A 615 16.39 5.70 -3.74
C VAL A 615 15.93 6.55 -4.93
N LEU A 616 14.86 6.12 -5.61
CA LEU A 616 14.29 6.84 -6.74
C LEU A 616 13.69 8.18 -6.32
N ASP A 617 12.98 8.21 -5.19
CA ASP A 617 12.26 9.37 -4.69
C ASP A 617 13.22 10.45 -4.20
N ALA A 618 14.27 10.07 -3.45
CA ALA A 618 15.26 10.99 -2.93
C ALA A 618 15.99 11.70 -4.08
N ASP A 619 16.41 10.93 -5.10
CA ASP A 619 17.08 11.46 -6.29
C ASP A 619 16.13 12.31 -7.15
N ALA A 620 14.87 11.88 -7.29
CA ALA A 620 13.86 12.65 -8.03
C ALA A 620 13.52 13.97 -7.34
N PHE A 621 13.41 13.98 -6.02
CA PHE A 621 13.14 15.20 -5.25
C PHE A 621 14.38 16.11 -5.19
N GLU A 622 15.61 15.57 -5.14
CA GLU A 622 16.82 16.37 -5.29
C GLU A 622 16.83 17.12 -6.63
N TYR A 623 16.33 16.51 -7.72
CA TYR A 623 16.17 17.21 -9.00
C TYR A 623 15.18 18.38 -8.94
N PHE A 624 14.08 18.27 -8.19
CA PHE A 624 13.21 19.41 -7.91
C PHE A 624 13.95 20.50 -7.12
N LYS A 625 14.69 20.13 -6.08
CA LYS A 625 15.46 21.08 -5.24
C LYS A 625 16.60 21.78 -5.97
N GLU A 626 17.26 21.12 -6.91
CA GLU A 626 18.30 21.70 -7.78
C GLU A 626 17.76 22.84 -8.67
N ASN A 627 16.44 22.88 -8.85
CA ASN A 627 15.74 23.87 -9.66
C ASN A 627 14.85 24.74 -8.77
N ASP A 628 13.61 24.30 -8.58
CA ASP A 628 12.58 24.90 -7.74
C ASP A 628 11.58 23.78 -7.39
N ILE A 629 11.12 23.71 -6.14
CA ILE A 629 10.25 22.61 -5.67
C ILE A 629 8.86 22.64 -6.33
N PHE A 630 8.48 23.76 -6.96
CA PHE A 630 7.29 23.92 -7.78
C PHE A 630 7.64 24.20 -9.25
N SER A 631 8.83 23.83 -9.70
CA SER A 631 9.24 23.99 -11.10
C SER A 631 8.28 23.28 -12.05
N LYS A 632 7.52 24.08 -12.80
CA LYS A 632 6.59 23.58 -13.83
C LYS A 632 7.28 22.75 -14.90
N GLU A 633 8.53 23.07 -15.25
CA GLU A 633 9.30 22.28 -16.21
C GLU A 633 9.57 20.87 -15.68
N ILE A 634 10.07 20.76 -14.45
CA ILE A 634 10.39 19.46 -13.83
C ILE A 634 9.10 18.67 -13.55
N ALA A 635 8.06 19.33 -13.05
CA ALA A 635 6.76 18.72 -12.87
C ALA A 635 6.16 18.22 -14.19
N SER A 636 6.28 18.97 -15.28
CA SER A 636 5.84 18.52 -16.62
C SER A 636 6.63 17.31 -17.11
N LYS A 637 7.95 17.26 -16.87
CA LYS A 637 8.77 16.07 -17.19
C LYS A 637 8.33 14.87 -16.36
N PHE A 638 8.09 15.05 -15.06
CA PHE A 638 7.63 13.99 -14.18
C PHE A 638 6.24 13.47 -14.60
N ALA A 639 5.30 14.37 -14.89
CA ALA A 639 3.98 14.00 -15.41
C ALA A 639 4.09 13.24 -16.74
N THR A 640 4.89 13.74 -17.69
CA THR A 640 5.01 13.17 -19.05
C THR A 640 5.76 11.84 -19.09
N HIS A 641 6.77 11.65 -18.23
CA HIS A 641 7.65 10.49 -18.30
C HIS A 641 7.37 9.46 -17.22
N VAL A 642 6.74 9.84 -16.10
CA VAL A 642 6.41 8.93 -14.99
C VAL A 642 4.90 8.77 -14.89
N LEU A 643 4.16 9.81 -14.48
CA LEU A 643 2.75 9.68 -14.09
C LEU A 643 1.82 9.28 -15.25
N SER A 644 2.06 9.79 -16.47
CA SER A 644 1.20 9.51 -17.62
C SER A 644 1.47 8.17 -18.28
N LYS A 645 2.61 7.52 -17.97
CA LYS A 645 3.11 6.39 -18.75
C LYS A 645 2.66 5.04 -18.24
N GLY A 646 2.29 4.94 -16.96
CA GLY A 646 2.02 3.67 -16.32
C GLY A 646 3.02 2.58 -16.72
N GLY A 647 2.54 1.36 -16.95
CA GLY A 647 3.35 0.21 -17.34
C GLY A 647 3.70 0.10 -18.82
N THR A 648 3.66 1.18 -19.59
CA THR A 648 3.87 1.14 -21.05
C THR A 648 5.32 0.92 -21.48
N GLU A 649 6.29 1.22 -20.61
CA GLU A 649 7.73 1.02 -20.84
C GLU A 649 8.44 0.62 -19.55
N HIS A 650 9.67 0.09 -19.67
CA HIS A 650 10.47 -0.29 -18.51
C HIS A 650 10.77 0.94 -17.62
N PRO A 651 10.60 0.88 -16.28
CA PRO A 651 10.67 2.06 -15.44
C PRO A 651 12.02 2.78 -15.45
N MET A 652 13.14 2.06 -15.58
CA MET A 652 14.46 2.70 -15.72
C MET A 652 14.59 3.57 -16.99
N ILE A 653 13.87 3.23 -18.07
CA ILE A 653 13.84 4.06 -19.29
C ILE A 653 13.05 5.33 -19.01
N LEU A 654 11.88 5.19 -18.38
CA LEU A 654 11.02 6.30 -17.98
C LEU A 654 11.75 7.27 -17.04
N TYR A 655 12.40 6.73 -16.01
CA TYR A 655 13.16 7.50 -15.04
C TYR A 655 14.31 8.27 -15.69
N LYS A 656 15.10 7.64 -16.56
CA LYS A 656 16.19 8.33 -17.29
C LYS A 656 15.70 9.46 -18.19
N ARG A 657 14.50 9.35 -18.78
CA ARG A 657 13.91 10.45 -19.57
C ARG A 657 13.47 11.61 -18.68
N PHE A 658 12.98 11.33 -17.48
CA PHE A 658 12.66 12.34 -16.47
C PHE A 658 13.92 13.01 -15.90
N ARG A 659 14.82 12.22 -15.31
CA ARG A 659 15.97 12.66 -14.53
C ARG A 659 17.19 13.05 -15.38
N GLY A 660 17.32 12.47 -16.56
CA GLY A 660 18.50 12.57 -17.44
C GLY A 660 19.56 11.49 -17.19
N GLU A 661 19.53 10.83 -16.02
CA GLU A 661 20.49 9.80 -15.61
C GLU A 661 19.83 8.68 -14.78
N ALA A 662 20.63 7.68 -14.40
CA ALA A 662 20.18 6.64 -13.48
C ALA A 662 20.18 7.18 -12.03
N PRO A 663 19.28 6.68 -11.16
CA PRO A 663 19.17 7.14 -9.76
C PRO A 663 20.44 6.85 -8.96
N LYS A 664 20.79 7.75 -8.03
CA LYS A 664 21.96 7.61 -7.15
C LYS A 664 21.55 7.27 -5.71
N PRO A 665 22.02 6.15 -5.13
CA PRO A 665 21.76 5.80 -3.72
C PRO A 665 22.21 6.85 -2.71
N ASP A 666 23.20 7.68 -3.06
CA ASP A 666 23.77 8.71 -2.20
C ASP A 666 22.73 9.73 -1.73
N ALA A 667 21.73 10.05 -2.56
CA ALA A 667 20.66 10.97 -2.22
C ALA A 667 19.85 10.48 -1.01
N LEU A 668 19.53 9.18 -0.98
CA LEU A 668 18.84 8.55 0.15
C LEU A 668 19.73 8.56 1.41
N LEU A 669 20.99 8.17 1.29
CA LEU A 669 21.91 8.13 2.43
C LEU A 669 22.15 9.53 3.02
N LYS A 670 22.24 10.55 2.18
CA LYS A 670 22.33 11.97 2.58
C LYS A 670 21.06 12.42 3.28
N ARG A 671 19.87 12.10 2.71
CA ARG A 671 18.57 12.42 3.32
C ARG A 671 18.42 11.80 4.71
N ALA A 672 18.83 10.55 4.84
CA ALA A 672 18.75 9.80 6.10
C ALA A 672 19.82 10.22 7.14
N GLY A 673 20.76 11.12 6.79
CA GLY A 673 21.87 11.49 7.67
C GLY A 673 22.85 10.34 7.93
N LEU A 674 22.93 9.37 7.01
CA LEU A 674 23.71 8.14 7.15
C LEU A 674 25.07 8.18 6.41
N LEU A 675 25.37 9.28 5.71
CA LEU A 675 26.72 9.52 5.21
C LEU A 675 27.59 10.05 6.35
N VAL A 676 28.72 9.38 6.57
CA VAL A 676 29.80 9.93 7.41
C VAL A 676 30.55 10.91 6.51
N GLU A 677 30.52 12.21 6.84
CA GLU A 677 31.40 13.21 6.20
C GLU A 677 32.89 12.94 6.48
#